data_AF-A0A3Q8U0N0-F1
#
_entry.id   AF-A0A3Q8U0N0-F1
#
_cell.length_a   1.000
_cell.length_b   1.000
_cell.length_c   1.000
_cell.angle_alpha   90.00
_cell.angle_beta   90.00
_cell.angle_gamma   90.00
#
_symmetry.space_group_name_H-M   'P 1'
#
loop_
_entity.id
_entity.type
_entity.pdbx_description
1 polymer ?
#
loop_
_entity_poly.entity_id
_entity_poly.type
_entity_poly.pdbx_seq_one_letter_code
_entity_poly.pdbx_strand_id
1 'polypeptide(L)'
;MSIQLESIDDWLSKFIIEVTSGSEGAYNNGNQQIMITLMVEPKEGEIVTEEELKSLLPTVRQADGTFKALDRFDDTLPWGWNHEHDARFDFLSGQYPAQNSNPLSKVFYIHTRATGGSTITLHAQITRDGQTYFTEDGFESSITLRSVVRPTYTYPADYGFTRTFASGDWEQGSRFIHEHNLSLNTGRFVEASLMSADDTPASTDGMLRWQRRVDQDPYASNVGFALPGNRQVKYHASYKPESGFAGRRVKDVVTPNMDSIVVVVQGDDNIPYIGNPQLYDRPCHLRALDNNGNVHRIRMSFKEDEDTALKRRTHLAPSVIVQSGHAGEVSDFADLKRFQVKAYENPADNIICPLYKNGYQQAYICVLLEPVNENGERVVITDSIKNAISLYNYDTGEPLSTAYTVSKERSANDKRFDRHPQVQGQAVNTEDDAEPNKAKFWIKTTTGGRVRIAARLTHKSKTYHTRDNSLPPGGAVTSGASNSSVTLDPRAQDYFYNGAAGFDISRFDITGTKDIDEYQIRFRSAQHRIVHSTPTSDNLFTLAKGHDFYSTNGLWYFAVGPQRTVKVAPFGANWPEPEESRITINRVQGTAYAARVTVRGHPANPRIGDKLVYYIDQFGNTHSVTLVANRAENGNTIELG
;
A
#
# COMPACT_ATOMS: atom_id res chain seq x y z
N MET A 1 -17.90 -45.64 53.42
CA MET A 1 -18.91 -44.71 52.86
C MET A 1 -18.36 -44.22 51.54
N SER A 2 -18.96 -44.63 50.43
CA SER A 2 -18.65 -44.06 49.11
C SER A 2 -19.45 -42.76 49.03
N ILE A 3 -18.79 -41.61 48.98
CA ILE A 3 -19.46 -40.34 48.68
C ILE A 3 -19.85 -40.43 47.21
N GLN A 4 -21.15 -40.49 46.95
CA GLN A 4 -21.67 -40.44 45.59
C GLN A 4 -21.45 -39.00 45.12
N LEU A 5 -20.59 -38.80 44.11
CA LEU A 5 -20.39 -37.49 43.50
C LEU A 5 -21.70 -37.11 42.80
N GLU A 6 -22.23 -35.95 43.10
CA GLU A 6 -23.41 -35.38 42.44
C GLU A 6 -23.08 -35.12 40.96
N SER A 7 -24.01 -35.43 40.06
CA SER A 7 -23.84 -35.13 38.64
C SER A 7 -24.20 -33.66 38.39
N ILE A 8 -23.54 -32.99 37.44
CA ILE A 8 -23.93 -31.62 37.07
C ILE A 8 -25.38 -31.57 36.55
N ASP A 9 -25.80 -32.65 35.89
CA ASP A 9 -27.16 -32.82 35.40
C ASP A 9 -28.16 -32.97 36.55
N ASP A 10 -27.77 -33.25 37.78
CA ASP A 10 -28.73 -33.35 38.89
C ASP A 10 -29.32 -32.00 39.26
N TRP A 11 -28.59 -30.89 38.97
CA TRP A 11 -28.99 -29.56 39.42
C TRP A 11 -28.99 -28.45 38.35
N LEU A 12 -28.36 -28.66 37.20
CA LEU A 12 -28.49 -27.76 36.04
C LEU A 12 -29.37 -28.38 34.95
N SER A 13 -30.24 -27.56 34.36
CA SER A 13 -31.00 -27.88 33.14
C SER A 13 -30.30 -27.36 31.88
N LYS A 14 -29.38 -26.41 32.04
CA LYS A 14 -28.55 -25.85 30.97
C LYS A 14 -27.20 -25.38 31.51
N PHE A 15 -26.13 -25.67 30.79
CA PHE A 15 -24.82 -25.05 30.98
C PHE A 15 -24.14 -24.87 29.62
N ILE A 16 -24.06 -23.63 29.15
CA ILE A 16 -23.58 -23.31 27.81
C ILE A 16 -22.53 -22.21 27.79
N ILE A 17 -21.67 -22.26 26.77
CA ILE A 17 -20.74 -21.22 26.36
C ILE A 17 -21.06 -20.83 24.92
N GLU A 18 -21.22 -19.54 24.65
CA GLU A 18 -21.57 -19.03 23.31
C GLU A 18 -20.77 -17.78 22.94
N VAL A 19 -20.50 -17.62 21.64
CA VAL A 19 -19.95 -16.38 21.09
C VAL A 19 -21.09 -15.39 20.84
N THR A 20 -21.05 -14.25 21.52
CA THR A 20 -22.12 -13.25 21.47
C THR A 20 -21.72 -11.98 20.73
N SER A 21 -20.46 -11.79 20.37
CA SER A 21 -19.97 -10.67 19.53
C SER A 21 -20.29 -10.76 18.04
N GLY A 22 -20.94 -11.82 17.57
CA GLY A 22 -21.24 -12.03 16.14
C GLY A 22 -20.03 -12.37 15.27
N SER A 23 -18.86 -12.63 15.88
CA SER A 23 -17.65 -13.15 15.21
C SER A 23 -16.86 -14.01 16.19
N GLU A 24 -16.40 -15.17 15.72
CA GLU A 24 -15.52 -16.07 16.49
C GLU A 24 -14.04 -15.66 16.42
N GLY A 25 -13.74 -14.56 15.72
CA GLY A 25 -12.37 -14.10 15.50
C GLY A 25 -12.11 -12.67 15.93
N ALA A 26 -10.86 -12.43 16.32
CA ALA A 26 -10.28 -11.12 16.57
C ALA A 26 -8.87 -11.04 15.98
N TYR A 27 -8.45 -9.85 15.56
CA TYR A 27 -7.08 -9.63 15.12
C TYR A 27 -6.07 -9.93 16.23
N ASN A 28 -4.91 -10.45 15.84
CA ASN A 28 -3.81 -10.81 16.74
C ASN A 28 -3.03 -9.59 17.29
N ASN A 29 -3.75 -8.56 17.70
CA ASN A 29 -3.21 -7.29 18.16
C ASN A 29 -3.35 -7.08 19.68
N GLY A 30 -4.05 -7.97 20.39
CA GLY A 30 -4.33 -7.88 21.82
C GLY A 30 -5.37 -6.83 22.23
N ASN A 31 -5.82 -5.99 21.29
CA ASN A 31 -6.74 -4.89 21.54
C ASN A 31 -8.18 -5.26 21.16
N GLN A 32 -8.37 -5.90 20.00
CA GLN A 32 -9.70 -6.36 19.59
C GLN A 32 -10.16 -7.53 20.45
N GLN A 33 -11.45 -7.52 20.79
CA GLN A 33 -12.06 -8.47 21.71
C GLN A 33 -13.04 -9.40 20.98
N ILE A 34 -13.29 -10.56 21.55
CA ILE A 34 -14.40 -11.47 21.22
C ILE A 34 -15.28 -11.55 22.45
N MET A 35 -16.53 -11.11 22.34
CA MET A 35 -17.48 -11.27 23.44
C MET A 35 -18.04 -12.69 23.46
N ILE A 36 -17.95 -13.34 24.62
CA ILE A 36 -18.54 -14.63 24.90
C ILE A 36 -19.45 -14.54 26.13
N THR A 37 -20.40 -15.45 26.24
CA THR A 37 -21.32 -15.51 27.37
C THR A 37 -21.39 -16.95 27.90
N LEU A 38 -21.18 -17.08 29.21
CA LEU A 38 -21.42 -18.30 29.96
C LEU A 38 -22.81 -18.20 30.57
N MET A 39 -23.65 -19.22 30.39
CA MET A 39 -25.02 -19.22 30.90
C MET A 39 -25.34 -20.55 31.58
N VAL A 40 -26.02 -20.46 32.71
CA VAL A 40 -26.56 -21.61 33.43
C VAL A 40 -28.05 -21.44 33.66
N GLU A 41 -28.79 -22.53 33.65
CA GLU A 41 -30.19 -22.57 34.09
C GLU A 41 -30.32 -23.71 35.13
N PRO A 42 -30.79 -23.45 36.36
CA PRO A 42 -31.00 -24.51 37.34
C PRO A 42 -32.12 -25.45 36.89
N LYS A 43 -32.13 -26.67 37.41
CA LYS A 43 -33.30 -27.55 37.34
C LYS A 43 -34.42 -27.04 38.24
N GLU A 44 -35.64 -27.52 37.99
CA GLU A 44 -36.80 -27.19 38.82
C GLU A 44 -36.54 -27.54 40.29
N GLY A 45 -36.66 -26.55 41.18
CA GLY A 45 -36.41 -26.70 42.61
C GLY A 45 -34.98 -26.38 43.06
N GLU A 46 -34.03 -26.24 42.13
CA GLU A 46 -32.65 -25.89 42.41
C GLU A 46 -32.41 -24.38 42.30
N ILE A 47 -31.35 -23.90 42.95
CA ILE A 47 -30.95 -22.48 42.95
C ILE A 47 -29.46 -22.41 42.66
N VAL A 48 -29.06 -21.62 41.66
CA VAL A 48 -27.66 -21.24 41.47
C VAL A 48 -27.37 -20.02 42.33
N THR A 49 -26.46 -20.17 43.28
CA THR A 49 -26.04 -19.11 44.20
C THR A 49 -25.13 -18.08 43.51
N GLU A 50 -24.96 -16.92 44.13
CA GLU A 50 -24.05 -15.88 43.61
C GLU A 50 -22.58 -16.34 43.64
N GLU A 51 -22.18 -17.19 44.60
CA GLU A 51 -20.84 -17.75 44.69
C GLU A 51 -20.56 -18.72 43.54
N GLU A 52 -21.51 -19.59 43.24
CA GLU A 52 -21.45 -20.48 42.06
C GLU A 52 -21.41 -19.66 40.77
N LEU A 53 -22.24 -18.63 40.63
CA LEU A 53 -22.22 -17.77 39.45
C LEU A 53 -20.88 -17.02 39.32
N LYS A 54 -20.27 -16.58 40.43
CA LYS A 54 -18.93 -15.96 40.44
C LYS A 54 -17.84 -16.93 39.99
N SER A 55 -18.00 -18.22 40.28
CA SER A 55 -17.06 -19.28 39.88
C SER A 55 -17.07 -19.61 38.38
N LEU A 56 -18.07 -19.12 37.63
CA LEU A 56 -18.10 -19.24 36.16
C LEU A 56 -16.84 -18.65 35.54
N LEU A 57 -16.10 -19.47 34.79
CA LEU A 57 -14.89 -19.08 34.06
C LEU A 57 -14.77 -19.85 32.74
N PRO A 58 -14.22 -19.23 31.68
CA PRO A 58 -13.82 -19.95 30.48
C PRO A 58 -12.60 -20.83 30.78
N THR A 59 -12.58 -22.05 30.23
CA THR A 59 -11.50 -23.03 30.42
C THR A 59 -11.01 -23.60 29.10
N VAL A 60 -9.78 -24.14 29.11
CA VAL A 60 -9.16 -24.83 27.97
C VAL A 60 -8.81 -26.24 28.40
N ARG A 61 -9.23 -27.23 27.60
CA ARG A 61 -8.84 -28.62 27.79
C ARG A 61 -7.38 -28.82 27.38
N GLN A 62 -6.59 -29.35 28.29
CA GLN A 62 -5.17 -29.66 28.11
C GLN A 62 -5.01 -31.03 27.43
N ALA A 63 -3.80 -31.31 26.93
CA ALA A 63 -3.49 -32.57 26.24
C ALA A 63 -3.62 -33.81 27.14
N ASP A 64 -3.49 -33.66 28.46
CA ASP A 64 -3.69 -34.73 29.46
C ASP A 64 -5.17 -34.95 29.82
N GLY A 65 -6.08 -34.21 29.18
CA GLY A 65 -7.52 -34.26 29.43
C GLY A 65 -8.00 -33.38 30.59
N THR A 66 -7.11 -32.74 31.34
CA THR A 66 -7.48 -31.81 32.41
C THR A 66 -7.97 -30.48 31.84
N PHE A 67 -8.69 -29.70 32.64
CA PHE A 67 -9.11 -28.34 32.27
C PHE A 67 -8.32 -27.31 33.06
N LYS A 68 -7.87 -26.27 32.36
CA LYS A 68 -7.25 -25.09 32.96
C LYS A 68 -8.13 -23.87 32.69
N ALA A 69 -8.42 -23.08 33.71
CA ALA A 69 -9.03 -21.76 33.54
C ALA A 69 -8.18 -20.91 32.60
N LEU A 70 -8.83 -20.21 31.67
CA LEU A 70 -8.15 -19.22 30.84
C LEU A 70 -7.69 -18.08 31.76
N ASP A 71 -6.45 -17.63 31.58
CA ASP A 71 -5.87 -16.60 32.43
C ASP A 71 -6.46 -15.21 32.08
N ARG A 72 -6.45 -14.29 33.05
CA ARG A 72 -6.79 -12.88 32.76
C ARG A 72 -5.80 -12.33 31.76
N PHE A 73 -6.27 -11.56 30.79
CA PHE A 73 -5.43 -11.10 29.70
C PHE A 73 -4.34 -10.15 30.21
N ASP A 74 -3.12 -10.44 29.80
CA ASP A 74 -1.98 -9.54 29.84
C ASP A 74 -1.26 -9.57 28.48
N ASP A 75 -0.41 -8.59 28.23
CA ASP A 75 0.25 -8.43 26.92
C ASP A 75 1.25 -9.54 26.56
N THR A 76 1.56 -10.45 27.49
CA THR A 76 2.46 -11.60 27.29
C THR A 76 1.72 -12.90 26.93
N LEU A 77 0.41 -12.95 27.16
CA LEU A 77 -0.39 -14.14 26.91
C LEU A 77 -0.87 -14.22 25.44
N PRO A 78 -0.88 -15.43 24.83
CA PRO A 78 -1.43 -15.63 23.50
C PRO A 78 -2.96 -15.47 23.47
N TRP A 79 -3.63 -15.89 24.53
CA TRP A 79 -5.07 -15.79 24.74
C TRP A 79 -5.33 -15.45 26.21
N GLY A 80 -6.32 -14.62 26.46
CA GLY A 80 -6.76 -14.30 27.81
C GLY A 80 -8.09 -13.56 27.80
N TRP A 81 -8.65 -13.29 28.97
CA TRP A 81 -9.95 -12.64 29.09
C TRP A 81 -9.94 -11.41 30.00
N ASN A 82 -10.89 -10.50 29.76
CA ASN A 82 -11.25 -9.38 30.64
C ASN A 82 -12.78 -9.34 30.88
N HIS A 83 -13.21 -8.62 31.94
CA HIS A 83 -14.64 -8.39 32.23
C HIS A 83 -15.18 -7.11 31.61
N GLU A 84 -14.32 -6.21 31.14
CA GLU A 84 -14.70 -4.91 30.62
C GLU A 84 -14.49 -4.87 29.10
N HIS A 85 -15.51 -4.36 28.40
CA HIS A 85 -15.43 -4.06 26.98
C HIS A 85 -14.63 -2.78 26.79
N ASP A 86 -13.64 -2.81 25.91
CA ASP A 86 -12.99 -1.59 25.45
C ASP A 86 -13.80 -0.98 24.29
N ALA A 87 -14.69 -0.05 24.64
CA ALA A 87 -15.61 0.59 23.70
C ALA A 87 -14.92 1.36 22.55
N ARG A 88 -13.59 1.52 22.58
CA ARG A 88 -12.83 2.09 21.47
C ARG A 88 -12.71 1.12 20.29
N PHE A 89 -12.79 -0.18 20.53
CA PHE A 89 -12.60 -1.20 19.50
C PHE A 89 -13.93 -1.87 19.14
N ASP A 90 -14.14 -2.04 17.84
CA ASP A 90 -15.26 -2.74 17.27
C ASP A 90 -14.94 -4.25 17.23
N PHE A 91 -15.97 -5.09 17.36
CA PHE A 91 -15.86 -6.51 17.05
C PHE A 91 -15.59 -6.70 15.55
N LEU A 92 -14.94 -7.81 15.16
CA LEU A 92 -14.47 -8.02 13.79
C LEU A 92 -15.59 -7.97 12.73
N SER A 93 -16.83 -8.35 13.07
CA SER A 93 -18.00 -8.26 12.17
C SER A 93 -18.78 -6.94 12.29
N GLY A 94 -18.37 -6.03 13.18
CA GLY A 94 -19.03 -4.75 13.45
C GLY A 94 -20.43 -4.85 14.07
N GLN A 95 -20.91 -6.06 14.37
CA GLN A 95 -22.21 -6.27 15.00
C GLN A 95 -22.09 -6.14 16.51
N TYR A 96 -22.87 -5.23 17.09
CA TYR A 96 -23.01 -5.19 18.54
C TYR A 96 -24.03 -6.26 18.98
N PRO A 97 -23.67 -7.09 19.96
CA PRO A 97 -24.59 -8.05 20.54
C PRO A 97 -25.86 -7.38 21.07
N ALA A 98 -26.99 -8.07 20.97
CA ALA A 98 -28.11 -7.78 21.86
C ALA A 98 -27.65 -8.05 23.31
N GLN A 99 -27.93 -7.13 24.23
CA GLN A 99 -27.68 -7.38 25.64
C GLN A 99 -28.50 -8.58 26.09
N ASN A 100 -27.81 -9.62 26.57
CA ASN A 100 -28.47 -10.74 27.21
C ASN A 100 -28.91 -10.30 28.61
N SER A 101 -30.22 -10.27 28.86
CA SER A 101 -30.78 -9.89 30.16
C SER A 101 -30.90 -11.06 31.13
N ASN A 102 -30.36 -12.24 30.79
CA ASN A 102 -30.39 -13.39 31.68
C ASN A 102 -29.52 -13.12 32.94
N PRO A 103 -30.11 -13.05 34.15
CA PRO A 103 -29.37 -12.80 35.38
C PRO A 103 -28.41 -13.93 35.76
N LEU A 104 -28.58 -15.13 35.19
CA LEU A 104 -27.72 -16.30 35.39
C LEU A 104 -26.71 -16.46 34.24
N SER A 105 -26.14 -15.35 33.82
CA SER A 105 -25.10 -15.33 32.78
C SER A 105 -23.92 -14.45 33.17
N LYS A 106 -22.75 -14.75 32.61
CA LYS A 106 -21.52 -14.00 32.82
C LYS A 106 -20.83 -13.75 31.49
N VAL A 107 -20.51 -12.49 31.24
CA VAL A 107 -19.87 -12.04 29.99
C VAL A 107 -18.36 -11.95 30.17
N PHE A 108 -17.64 -12.39 29.15
CA PHE A 108 -16.18 -12.28 29.04
C PHE A 108 -15.80 -11.70 27.69
N TYR A 109 -14.73 -10.92 27.68
CA TYR A 109 -14.12 -10.38 26.48
C TYR A 109 -12.77 -11.05 26.28
N ILE A 110 -12.69 -11.92 25.28
CA ILE A 110 -11.49 -12.70 24.96
C ILE A 110 -10.59 -11.88 24.05
N HIS A 111 -9.32 -11.77 24.41
CA HIS A 111 -8.28 -11.10 23.64
C HIS A 111 -7.32 -12.14 23.04
N THR A 112 -6.64 -11.78 21.95
CA THR A 112 -5.64 -12.65 21.34
C THR A 112 -4.42 -11.90 20.82
N ARG A 113 -3.25 -12.46 21.12
CA ARG A 113 -1.95 -12.17 20.50
C ARG A 113 -1.35 -13.43 19.87
N ALA A 114 -2.09 -14.53 19.87
CA ALA A 114 -1.65 -15.78 19.28
C ALA A 114 -1.39 -15.61 17.78
N THR A 115 -0.49 -16.41 17.21
CA THR A 115 -0.16 -16.37 15.78
C THR A 115 -1.43 -16.40 14.92
N GLY A 116 -1.53 -15.50 13.94
CA GLY A 116 -2.70 -15.42 13.08
C GLY A 116 -2.98 -16.74 12.36
N GLY A 117 -4.23 -17.17 12.34
CA GLY A 117 -4.69 -18.47 11.87
C GLY A 117 -4.78 -19.54 12.96
N SER A 118 -4.19 -19.33 14.15
CA SER A 118 -4.36 -20.24 15.29
C SER A 118 -5.77 -20.19 15.86
N THR A 119 -6.16 -21.27 16.54
CA THR A 119 -7.46 -21.39 17.20
C THR A 119 -7.29 -21.79 18.66
N ILE A 120 -8.31 -21.52 19.47
CA ILE A 120 -8.46 -22.04 20.82
C ILE A 120 -9.89 -22.54 21.01
N THR A 121 -10.04 -23.71 21.62
CA THR A 121 -11.37 -24.23 22.00
C THR A 121 -11.59 -23.95 23.48
N LEU A 122 -12.68 -23.24 23.78
CA LEU A 122 -13.09 -22.89 25.13
C LEU A 122 -14.28 -23.72 25.57
N HIS A 123 -14.21 -24.12 26.83
CA HIS A 123 -15.30 -24.70 27.61
C HIS A 123 -15.64 -23.73 28.75
N ALA A 124 -16.62 -24.07 29.58
CA ALA A 124 -16.88 -23.33 30.80
C ALA A 124 -16.77 -24.24 32.01
N GLN A 125 -16.39 -23.66 33.15
CA GLN A 125 -16.45 -24.30 34.46
C GLN A 125 -17.41 -23.59 35.39
N ILE A 126 -17.98 -24.33 36.36
CA ILE A 126 -18.73 -23.83 37.52
C ILE A 126 -18.36 -24.68 38.74
N THR A 127 -18.30 -24.10 39.93
CA THR A 127 -17.96 -24.80 41.17
C THR A 127 -19.13 -24.76 42.14
N ARG A 128 -19.58 -25.93 42.61
CA ARG A 128 -20.61 -26.11 43.66
C ARG A 128 -20.08 -27.07 44.72
N ASP A 129 -20.25 -26.72 45.99
CA ASP A 129 -19.83 -27.53 47.15
C ASP A 129 -18.36 -28.00 47.12
N GLY A 130 -17.48 -27.17 46.54
CA GLY A 130 -16.05 -27.46 46.40
C GLY A 130 -15.69 -28.38 45.21
N GLN A 131 -16.68 -28.84 44.45
CA GLN A 131 -16.49 -29.62 43.22
C GLN A 131 -16.63 -28.72 41.99
N THR A 132 -15.68 -28.82 41.06
CA THR A 132 -15.72 -28.10 39.77
C THR A 132 -16.30 -29.00 38.70
N TYR A 133 -17.27 -28.47 37.97
CA TYR A 133 -17.92 -29.09 36.84
C TYR A 133 -17.61 -28.31 35.57
N PHE A 134 -17.61 -28.99 34.43
CA PHE A 134 -17.34 -28.44 33.11
C PHE A 134 -18.52 -28.66 32.17
N THR A 135 -18.61 -27.86 31.11
CA THR A 135 -19.65 -28.05 30.08
C THR A 135 -19.56 -29.41 29.37
N GLU A 136 -18.43 -30.12 29.43
CA GLU A 136 -18.31 -31.49 28.93
C GLU A 136 -18.97 -32.55 29.84
N ASP A 137 -19.30 -32.22 31.10
CA ASP A 137 -19.83 -33.17 32.08
C ASP A 137 -21.34 -33.46 31.90
N GLY A 138 -21.89 -33.35 30.67
CA GLY A 138 -23.29 -33.66 30.38
C GLY A 138 -23.97 -32.76 29.34
N PHE A 139 -23.43 -31.56 29.11
CA PHE A 139 -24.02 -30.56 28.21
C PHE A 139 -23.35 -30.46 26.83
N GLU A 140 -22.12 -30.97 26.68
CA GLU A 140 -21.31 -30.95 25.46
C GLU A 140 -21.16 -29.57 24.80
N SER A 141 -21.13 -28.50 25.60
CA SER A 141 -21.00 -27.12 25.08
C SER A 141 -19.54 -26.66 25.00
N SER A 142 -19.11 -26.20 23.82
CA SER A 142 -17.81 -25.57 23.60
C SER A 142 -17.87 -24.58 22.43
N ILE A 143 -16.93 -23.65 22.39
CA ILE A 143 -16.75 -22.72 21.26
C ILE A 143 -15.31 -22.77 20.78
N THR A 144 -15.08 -22.55 19.49
CA THR A 144 -13.73 -22.41 18.94
C THR A 144 -13.54 -20.99 18.45
N LEU A 145 -12.51 -20.32 18.99
CA LEU A 145 -12.15 -18.96 18.63
C LEU A 145 -10.93 -18.96 17.71
N ARG A 146 -10.81 -17.94 16.87
CA ARG A 146 -9.74 -17.81 15.87
C ARG A 146 -8.97 -16.50 16.01
N SER A 147 -7.65 -16.61 16.01
CA SER A 147 -6.76 -15.46 15.85
C SER A 147 -6.69 -15.07 14.37
N VAL A 148 -6.93 -13.80 14.05
CA VAL A 148 -6.90 -13.27 12.68
C VAL A 148 -5.61 -12.49 12.45
N VAL A 149 -4.96 -12.71 11.31
CA VAL A 149 -3.76 -11.97 10.93
C VAL A 149 -4.09 -10.48 10.78
N ARG A 150 -3.31 -9.62 11.43
CA ARG A 150 -3.39 -8.16 11.24
C ARG A 150 -3.19 -7.79 9.75
N PRO A 151 -4.03 -6.90 9.18
CA PRO A 151 -3.82 -6.42 7.83
C PRO A 151 -2.51 -5.61 7.72
N THR A 152 -1.92 -5.62 6.53
CA THR A 152 -0.82 -4.72 6.18
C THR A 152 -1.39 -3.46 5.54
N TYR A 153 -0.91 -2.30 5.98
CA TYR A 153 -1.39 -1.02 5.46
C TYR A 153 -0.31 -0.32 4.63
N THR A 154 -0.73 0.31 3.55
CA THR A 154 0.11 1.00 2.57
C THR A 154 -0.47 2.36 2.24
N TYR A 155 0.40 3.34 2.02
CA TYR A 155 -0.01 4.65 1.52
C TYR A 155 0.23 4.71 0.00
N PRO A 156 -0.73 5.20 -0.81
CA PRO A 156 -2.00 5.83 -0.42
C PRO A 156 -3.20 4.87 -0.34
N ALA A 157 -3.03 3.57 -0.60
CA ALA A 157 -4.17 2.66 -0.80
C ALA A 157 -5.13 2.62 0.41
N ASP A 158 -4.60 2.67 1.63
CA ASP A 158 -5.37 2.49 2.86
C ASP A 158 -5.68 3.80 3.59
N TYR A 159 -5.23 4.95 3.06
CA TYR A 159 -5.31 6.23 3.75
C TYR A 159 -5.75 7.37 2.83
N GLY A 160 -6.60 8.25 3.38
CA GLY A 160 -6.90 9.55 2.81
C GLY A 160 -6.04 10.64 3.45
N PHE A 161 -5.46 11.51 2.63
CA PHE A 161 -4.79 12.73 3.10
C PHE A 161 -5.25 13.94 2.28
N THR A 162 -6.28 14.63 2.77
CA THR A 162 -6.99 15.67 2.02
C THR A 162 -7.00 16.98 2.78
N ARG A 163 -6.80 18.10 2.10
CA ARG A 163 -6.94 19.43 2.71
C ARG A 163 -8.43 19.73 2.93
N THR A 164 -8.83 19.96 4.18
CA THR A 164 -10.23 20.20 4.59
C THR A 164 -10.50 21.64 4.97
N PHE A 165 -9.48 22.40 5.35
CA PHE A 165 -9.59 23.82 5.66
C PHE A 165 -8.40 24.58 5.07
N ALA A 166 -8.67 25.79 4.58
CA ALA A 166 -7.67 26.73 4.13
C ALA A 166 -8.12 28.16 4.45
N SER A 167 -7.22 28.98 4.97
CA SER A 167 -7.44 30.42 5.17
C SER A 167 -6.15 31.22 5.02
N GLY A 168 -6.28 32.53 4.78
CA GLY A 168 -5.16 33.45 4.60
C GLY A 168 -4.64 33.53 3.16
N ASP A 169 -3.49 34.18 2.99
CA ASP A 169 -2.85 34.43 1.71
C ASP A 169 -1.72 33.41 1.48
N TRP A 170 -2.12 32.27 0.92
CA TRP A 170 -1.19 31.23 0.49
C TRP A 170 -0.32 31.66 -0.69
N GLU A 171 -0.88 32.42 -1.64
CA GLU A 171 -0.20 32.73 -2.91
C GLU A 171 1.01 33.63 -2.70
N GLN A 172 0.91 34.57 -1.78
CA GLN A 172 2.03 35.42 -1.37
C GLN A 172 2.89 34.77 -0.28
N GLY A 173 2.45 33.64 0.28
CA GLY A 173 3.18 32.85 1.27
C GLY A 173 3.39 33.54 2.62
N SER A 174 2.71 34.66 2.88
CA SER A 174 2.93 35.49 4.07
C SER A 174 2.27 34.89 5.31
N ARG A 175 0.96 34.68 5.29
CA ARG A 175 0.20 34.13 6.43
C ARG A 175 -0.94 33.26 5.95
N PHE A 176 -0.92 31.99 6.29
CA PHE A 176 -1.98 31.05 5.94
C PHE A 176 -2.08 29.91 6.95
N ILE A 177 -3.24 29.25 6.94
CA ILE A 177 -3.48 28.02 7.69
C ILE A 177 -4.07 27.01 6.72
N HIS A 178 -3.47 25.83 6.65
CA HIS A 178 -4.08 24.66 6.04
C HIS A 178 -4.31 23.60 7.10
N GLU A 179 -5.49 22.98 7.09
CA GLU A 179 -5.73 21.74 7.84
C GLU A 179 -5.90 20.61 6.85
N HIS A 180 -5.15 19.53 7.07
CA HIS A 180 -5.22 18.31 6.29
C HIS A 180 -5.76 17.19 7.18
N ASN A 181 -6.80 16.52 6.69
CA ASN A 181 -7.39 15.37 7.34
C ASN A 181 -6.66 14.10 6.91
N LEU A 182 -6.00 13.42 7.85
CA LEU A 182 -5.40 12.11 7.69
C LEU A 182 -6.36 11.05 8.26
N SER A 183 -6.92 10.23 7.39
CA SER A 183 -7.96 9.24 7.71
C SER A 183 -7.65 7.89 7.10
N LEU A 184 -8.31 6.84 7.61
CA LEU A 184 -8.30 5.52 6.99
C LEU A 184 -9.36 5.46 5.91
N ASN A 185 -9.07 4.78 4.79
CA ASN A 185 -10.06 4.51 3.76
C ASN A 185 -11.08 3.45 4.21
N THR A 186 -10.73 2.64 5.22
CA THR A 186 -11.61 1.65 5.85
C THR A 186 -11.39 1.69 7.36
N GLY A 187 -12.45 1.94 8.13
CA GLY A 187 -12.38 2.12 9.58
C GLY A 187 -12.14 3.57 10.01
N ARG A 188 -11.72 3.76 11.26
CA ARG A 188 -11.45 5.08 11.87
C ARG A 188 -10.29 5.00 12.86
N PHE A 189 -9.55 6.09 13.04
CA PHE A 189 -8.60 6.18 14.15
C PHE A 189 -9.34 6.46 15.45
N VAL A 190 -9.03 5.70 16.50
CA VAL A 190 -9.65 5.84 17.83
C VAL A 190 -8.66 6.34 18.89
N GLU A 191 -7.36 6.21 18.62
CA GLU A 191 -6.30 6.73 19.47
C GLU A 191 -5.08 7.07 18.61
N ALA A 192 -4.32 8.10 19.00
CA ALA A 192 -3.00 8.33 18.42
C ALA A 192 -2.05 8.99 19.42
N SER A 193 -0.76 8.82 19.17
CA SER A 193 0.33 9.45 19.90
C SER A 193 1.43 9.91 18.94
N LEU A 194 2.07 11.02 19.28
CA LEU A 194 3.31 11.46 18.62
C LEU A 194 4.48 10.66 19.20
N MET A 195 5.35 10.20 18.33
CA MET A 195 6.49 9.34 18.66
C MET A 195 7.79 10.07 18.32
N SER A 196 8.87 9.74 19.03
CA SER A 196 10.24 10.07 18.61
C SER A 196 10.65 9.21 17.41
N ALA A 197 11.81 9.54 16.85
CA ALA A 197 12.47 8.72 15.85
C ALA A 197 12.84 7.29 16.35
N ASP A 198 13.01 7.08 17.66
CA ASP A 198 13.30 5.77 18.26
C ASP A 198 12.04 5.04 18.78
N ASP A 199 10.85 5.46 18.32
CA ASP A 199 9.56 4.86 18.68
C ASP A 199 9.25 4.87 20.19
N THR A 200 9.88 5.77 20.94
CA THR A 200 9.48 6.07 22.32
C THR A 200 8.42 7.19 22.32
N PRO A 201 7.51 7.23 23.31
CA PRO A 201 6.62 8.37 23.49
C PRO A 201 7.46 9.63 23.79
N ALA A 202 7.74 10.42 22.76
CA ALA A 202 8.51 11.65 22.89
C ALA A 202 7.65 12.81 23.40
N SER A 203 8.32 13.83 23.95
CA SER A 203 7.76 15.15 24.13
C SER A 203 7.57 15.86 22.78
N THR A 204 6.47 15.51 22.09
CA THR A 204 5.86 16.24 20.95
C THR A 204 6.82 16.75 19.88
N ASP A 205 6.97 16.01 18.78
CA ASP A 205 7.71 16.47 17.59
C ASP A 205 6.71 16.88 16.50
N GLY A 206 6.20 18.12 16.58
CA GLY A 206 5.70 18.81 15.37
C GLY A 206 6.84 19.05 14.38
N MET A 207 6.60 19.76 13.28
CA MET A 207 7.67 20.09 12.31
C MET A 207 7.73 21.59 12.06
N LEU A 208 8.88 22.12 11.67
CA LEU A 208 9.03 23.53 11.28
C LEU A 208 10.01 23.61 10.11
N ARG A 209 9.62 24.30 9.03
CA ARG A 209 10.50 24.51 7.89
C ARG A 209 10.48 25.95 7.41
N TRP A 210 11.67 26.56 7.39
CA TRP A 210 11.92 27.88 6.79
C TRP A 210 12.04 27.77 5.28
N GLN A 211 11.68 28.84 4.59
CA GLN A 211 11.66 28.90 3.14
C GLN A 211 13.06 28.83 2.52
N ARG A 212 14.02 29.59 3.06
CA ARG A 212 15.38 29.72 2.53
C ARG A 212 16.48 29.21 3.47
N ARG A 213 16.16 28.91 4.74
CA ARG A 213 17.12 28.42 5.78
C ARG A 213 18.35 29.33 5.94
N VAL A 214 18.14 30.64 5.90
CA VAL A 214 19.18 31.64 6.12
C VAL A 214 18.73 32.59 7.23
N ASP A 215 19.71 33.18 7.90
CA ASP A 215 19.46 34.23 8.88
C ASP A 215 18.61 35.34 8.23
N GLN A 216 17.68 35.91 9.00
CA GLN A 216 16.71 36.92 8.56
C GLN A 216 15.58 36.44 7.62
N ASP A 217 15.43 35.15 7.31
CA ASP A 217 14.24 34.67 6.59
C ASP A 217 13.08 34.43 7.56
N PRO A 218 12.04 35.29 7.59
CA PRO A 218 11.01 35.17 8.60
C PRO A 218 9.86 34.25 8.15
N TYR A 219 9.93 33.75 6.91
CA TYR A 219 8.93 32.88 6.29
C TYR A 219 9.19 31.43 6.66
N ALA A 220 8.33 30.88 7.51
CA ALA A 220 8.35 29.46 7.86
C ALA A 220 6.96 28.88 7.94
N SER A 221 6.90 27.55 7.93
CA SER A 221 5.67 26.80 8.14
C SER A 221 5.82 25.91 9.35
N ASN A 222 5.01 26.18 10.37
CA ASN A 222 4.93 25.43 11.60
C ASN A 222 3.82 24.37 11.47
N VAL A 223 4.19 23.11 11.66
CA VAL A 223 3.32 21.94 11.48
C VAL A 223 2.99 21.34 12.83
N GLY A 224 1.69 21.17 13.09
CA GLY A 224 1.17 20.57 14.30
C GLY A 224 0.11 19.52 14.01
N PHE A 225 -0.24 18.75 15.05
CA PHE A 225 -1.16 17.61 14.96
C PHE A 225 -2.23 17.71 16.04
N ALA A 226 -3.49 17.66 15.63
CA ALA A 226 -4.63 17.40 16.51
C ALA A 226 -5.04 15.93 16.36
N LEU A 227 -5.00 15.20 17.47
CA LEU A 227 -5.17 13.73 17.52
C LEU A 227 -6.66 13.37 17.63
N PRO A 228 -7.07 12.12 17.37
CA PRO A 228 -8.48 11.73 17.36
C PRO A 228 -9.21 12.16 18.64
N GLY A 229 -10.36 12.82 18.48
CA GLY A 229 -11.19 13.34 19.57
C GLY A 229 -10.64 14.54 20.34
N ASN A 230 -9.43 15.01 20.04
CA ASN A 230 -8.82 16.18 20.69
C ASN A 230 -8.52 17.28 19.68
N ARG A 231 -9.24 18.40 19.77
CA ARG A 231 -9.08 19.52 18.83
C ARG A 231 -7.78 20.32 19.03
N GLN A 232 -7.12 20.16 20.18
CA GLN A 232 -5.92 20.92 20.51
C GLN A 232 -4.73 20.49 19.65
N VAL A 233 -4.07 21.46 19.03
CA VAL A 233 -2.91 21.23 18.15
C VAL A 233 -1.63 21.08 18.98
N LYS A 234 -0.97 19.93 18.85
CA LYS A 234 0.35 19.66 19.40
C LYS A 234 1.41 19.98 18.36
N TYR A 235 2.39 20.81 18.69
CA TYR A 235 3.56 21.06 17.83
C TYR A 235 4.86 20.72 18.55
N HIS A 236 5.99 20.97 17.89
CA HIS A 236 7.33 20.72 18.40
C HIS A 236 7.55 21.37 19.79
N ALA A 237 7.81 20.57 20.84
CA ALA A 237 7.88 21.04 22.23
C ALA A 237 8.97 22.09 22.47
N SER A 238 10.13 21.86 21.85
CA SER A 238 11.32 22.72 22.02
C SER A 238 11.20 24.05 21.28
N TYR A 239 10.28 24.18 20.31
CA TYR A 239 10.07 25.43 19.60
C TYR A 239 9.17 26.37 20.42
N LYS A 240 9.76 27.45 20.94
CA LYS A 240 9.06 28.52 21.65
C LYS A 240 8.85 29.70 20.69
N PRO A 241 7.62 29.94 20.20
CA PRO A 241 7.37 31.04 19.28
C PRO A 241 7.52 32.38 20.01
N GLU A 242 8.07 33.39 19.33
CA GLU A 242 8.11 34.76 19.82
C GLU A 242 6.70 35.37 19.89
N SER A 243 6.53 36.45 20.67
CA SER A 243 5.22 37.03 21.01
C SER A 243 4.31 37.29 19.80
N GLY A 244 4.87 37.74 18.67
CA GLY A 244 4.14 37.98 17.43
C GLY A 244 3.45 36.73 16.88
N PHE A 245 4.22 35.66 16.62
CA PHE A 245 3.66 34.40 16.12
C PHE A 245 2.91 33.62 17.21
N ALA A 246 3.37 33.69 18.46
CA ALA A 246 2.74 32.99 19.59
C ALA A 246 1.25 33.35 19.77
N GLY A 247 0.90 34.63 19.56
CA GLY A 247 -0.49 35.09 19.61
C GLY A 247 -1.37 34.61 18.45
N ARG A 248 -0.76 34.28 17.30
CA ARG A 248 -1.46 33.83 16.07
C ARG A 248 -1.43 32.32 15.86
N ARG A 249 -0.56 31.60 16.57
CA ARG A 249 -0.38 30.16 16.42
C ARG A 249 -1.71 29.44 16.71
N VAL A 250 -2.16 28.61 15.77
CA VAL A 250 -3.41 27.86 15.88
C VAL A 250 -3.34 26.95 17.09
N LYS A 251 -4.30 27.08 18.01
CA LYS A 251 -4.38 26.26 19.22
C LYS A 251 -5.34 25.10 19.07
N ASP A 252 -6.40 25.29 18.31
CA ASP A 252 -7.46 24.33 18.09
C ASP A 252 -7.79 24.25 16.60
N VAL A 253 -8.01 23.04 16.09
CA VAL A 253 -8.43 22.84 14.70
C VAL A 253 -9.90 23.21 14.51
N VAL A 254 -10.25 23.62 13.29
CA VAL A 254 -11.64 23.85 12.85
C VAL A 254 -12.25 22.53 12.36
N THR A 255 -11.49 21.74 11.62
CA THR A 255 -11.88 20.43 11.08
C THR A 255 -12.28 19.47 12.20
N PRO A 256 -13.48 18.86 12.16
CA PRO A 256 -13.84 17.79 13.08
C PRO A 256 -12.87 16.60 12.96
N ASN A 257 -12.44 16.06 14.10
CA ASN A 257 -11.38 15.06 14.14
C ASN A 257 -11.68 13.90 15.09
N MET A 258 -12.94 13.49 15.23
CA MET A 258 -13.28 12.33 16.08
C MET A 258 -12.63 11.03 15.58
N ASP A 259 -12.57 10.87 14.25
CA ASP A 259 -12.21 9.61 13.59
C ASP A 259 -10.87 9.71 12.83
N SER A 260 -10.14 10.81 13.02
CA SER A 260 -9.01 11.18 12.17
C SER A 260 -7.96 12.01 12.88
N ILE A 261 -6.78 12.14 12.25
CA ILE A 261 -5.71 13.03 12.69
C ILE A 261 -5.75 14.27 11.79
N VAL A 262 -5.82 15.46 12.39
CA VAL A 262 -5.74 16.71 11.63
C VAL A 262 -4.32 17.26 11.71
N VAL A 263 -3.71 17.44 10.55
CA VAL A 263 -2.37 18.01 10.38
C VAL A 263 -2.53 19.47 9.99
N VAL A 264 -2.07 20.36 10.86
CA VAL A 264 -2.12 21.81 10.65
C VAL A 264 -0.80 22.26 10.05
N VAL A 265 -0.84 22.91 8.89
CA VAL A 265 0.31 23.60 8.28
C VAL A 265 0.04 25.09 8.35
N GLN A 266 0.68 25.78 9.29
CA GLN A 266 0.53 27.23 9.47
C GLN A 266 1.77 27.96 8.96
N GLY A 267 1.61 28.71 7.87
CA GLY A 267 2.63 29.64 7.39
C GLY A 267 2.52 31.00 8.06
N ASP A 268 3.66 31.59 8.42
CA ASP A 268 3.74 32.95 8.95
C ASP A 268 5.04 33.62 8.45
N ASP A 269 5.03 34.95 8.41
CA ASP A 269 6.09 35.84 7.96
C ASP A 269 6.84 36.49 9.13
N ASN A 270 6.64 35.96 10.34
CA ASN A 270 7.29 36.40 11.58
C ASN A 270 7.71 35.19 12.43
N ILE A 271 8.27 34.16 11.79
CA ILE A 271 8.93 33.03 12.46
C ILE A 271 10.43 33.15 12.23
N PRO A 272 11.19 33.66 13.22
CA PRO A 272 12.62 33.87 13.05
C PRO A 272 13.34 32.55 12.78
N TYR A 273 14.38 32.61 11.96
CA TYR A 273 15.29 31.49 11.75
C TYR A 273 16.01 31.16 13.06
N ILE A 274 15.92 29.90 13.48
CA ILE A 274 16.66 29.36 14.62
C ILE A 274 17.76 28.48 14.05
N GLY A 275 19.00 28.66 14.52
CA GLY A 275 20.11 27.80 14.14
C GLY A 275 19.78 26.32 14.36
N ASN A 276 20.28 25.45 13.48
CA ASN A 276 19.98 24.01 13.42
C ASN A 276 18.55 23.67 12.93
N PRO A 277 18.20 24.01 11.67
CA PRO A 277 16.89 23.68 11.10
C PRO A 277 16.64 22.17 10.99
N GLN A 278 17.71 21.36 10.97
CA GLN A 278 17.64 19.88 10.92
C GLN A 278 16.95 19.28 12.14
N LEU A 279 16.97 20.00 13.27
CA LEU A 279 16.25 19.58 14.48
C LEU A 279 14.74 19.65 14.29
N TYR A 280 14.25 20.60 13.49
CA TYR A 280 12.83 20.91 13.38
C TYR A 280 12.19 20.50 12.05
N ASP A 281 12.97 20.39 10.97
CA ASP A 281 12.49 19.98 9.65
C ASP A 281 12.40 18.44 9.49
N ARG A 282 12.83 17.71 10.52
CA ARG A 282 12.81 16.25 10.55
C ARG A 282 11.38 15.70 10.47
N PRO A 283 11.18 14.52 9.88
CA PRO A 283 9.89 13.86 9.85
C PRO A 283 9.30 13.66 11.25
N CYS A 284 7.99 13.86 11.36
CA CYS A 284 7.23 13.51 12.53
C CYS A 284 6.75 12.06 12.44
N HIS A 285 6.84 11.32 13.55
CA HIS A 285 6.37 9.95 13.66
C HIS A 285 5.08 9.91 14.50
N LEU A 286 4.09 9.17 14.01
CA LEU A 286 2.79 8.97 14.64
C LEU A 286 2.59 7.47 14.87
N ARG A 287 2.07 7.11 16.04
CA ARG A 287 1.49 5.79 16.29
C ARG A 287 0.00 5.99 16.51
N ALA A 288 -0.84 5.38 15.67
CA ALA A 288 -2.29 5.43 15.79
C ALA A 288 -2.86 4.02 15.96
N LEU A 289 -4.03 3.91 16.60
CA LEU A 289 -4.84 2.71 16.66
C LEU A 289 -6.11 2.94 15.85
N ASP A 290 -6.49 1.98 15.00
CA ASP A 290 -7.81 1.95 14.40
C ASP A 290 -8.87 1.37 15.35
N ASN A 291 -10.14 1.49 14.95
CA ASN A 291 -11.27 0.88 15.62
C ASN A 291 -11.23 -0.65 15.63
N ASN A 292 -10.30 -1.31 14.92
CA ASN A 292 -10.07 -2.74 15.04
C ASN A 292 -8.88 -3.06 15.96
N GLY A 293 -8.29 -2.06 16.62
CA GLY A 293 -7.14 -2.21 17.50
C GLY A 293 -5.80 -2.40 16.79
N ASN A 294 -5.74 -2.24 15.47
CA ASN A 294 -4.53 -2.36 14.69
C ASN A 294 -3.66 -1.11 14.80
N VAL A 295 -2.35 -1.31 14.89
CA VAL A 295 -1.37 -0.23 15.04
C VAL A 295 -0.96 0.29 13.68
N HIS A 296 -1.05 1.59 13.47
CA HIS A 296 -0.53 2.30 12.32
C HIS A 296 0.66 3.15 12.73
N ARG A 297 1.81 2.93 12.10
CA ARG A 297 2.99 3.80 12.25
C ARG A 297 3.11 4.66 11.03
N ILE A 298 2.94 5.97 11.19
CA ILE A 298 2.88 6.91 10.08
C ILE A 298 4.01 7.92 10.25
N ARG A 299 4.79 8.11 9.18
CA ARG A 299 5.82 9.14 9.09
C ARG A 299 5.30 10.27 8.21
N MET A 300 5.20 11.45 8.80
CA MET A 300 4.87 12.69 8.11
C MET A 300 6.15 13.44 7.79
N SER A 301 6.33 13.87 6.54
CA SER A 301 7.52 14.61 6.10
C SER A 301 7.16 15.70 5.10
N PHE A 302 8.02 16.72 4.95
CA PHE A 302 7.92 17.65 3.84
C PHE A 302 8.33 16.97 2.52
N LYS A 303 7.70 17.34 1.42
CA LYS A 303 8.13 16.90 0.09
C LYS A 303 9.38 17.67 -0.34
N GLU A 304 10.47 16.94 -0.58
CA GLU A 304 11.76 17.53 -0.97
C GLU A 304 11.82 17.88 -2.47
N ASP A 305 11.03 17.20 -3.29
CA ASP A 305 11.02 17.29 -4.75
C ASP A 305 10.11 18.41 -5.31
N GLU A 306 9.71 19.36 -4.47
CA GLU A 306 8.86 20.48 -4.88
C GLU A 306 9.65 21.61 -5.58
N ASP A 307 9.03 22.19 -6.62
CA ASP A 307 9.64 23.17 -7.52
C ASP A 307 9.91 24.53 -6.86
N THR A 308 9.04 24.98 -5.96
CA THR A 308 9.16 26.28 -5.28
C THR A 308 9.50 26.15 -3.80
N ALA A 309 10.16 27.17 -3.25
CA ALA A 309 10.50 27.22 -1.83
C ALA A 309 9.26 27.23 -0.93
N LEU A 310 8.17 27.86 -1.37
CA LEU A 310 6.88 27.84 -0.68
C LEU A 310 6.34 26.41 -0.59
N LYS A 311 6.27 25.68 -1.72
CA LYS A 311 5.79 24.28 -1.75
C LYS A 311 6.65 23.35 -0.89
N ARG A 312 7.99 23.49 -0.93
CA ARG A 312 8.91 22.70 -0.10
C ARG A 312 8.67 22.83 1.40
N ARG A 313 8.16 23.98 1.88
CA ARG A 313 7.83 24.18 3.31
C ARG A 313 6.39 23.85 3.68
N THR A 314 5.56 23.39 2.74
CA THR A 314 4.10 23.31 2.97
C THR A 314 3.45 22.05 2.48
N HIS A 315 3.99 21.45 1.42
CA HIS A 315 3.50 20.17 0.92
C HIS A 315 4.07 19.05 1.77
N LEU A 316 3.17 18.26 2.33
CA LEU A 316 3.50 17.13 3.17
C LEU A 316 3.28 15.80 2.43
N ALA A 317 4.05 14.80 2.82
CA ALA A 317 3.94 13.42 2.38
C ALA A 317 3.84 12.51 3.60
N PRO A 318 2.66 11.93 3.89
CA PRO A 318 2.57 10.78 4.77
C PRO A 318 3.19 9.55 4.10
N SER A 319 3.77 8.70 4.92
CA SER A 319 4.27 7.37 4.53
C SER A 319 4.01 6.41 5.68
N VAL A 320 3.68 5.16 5.38
CA VAL A 320 3.47 4.13 6.41
C VAL A 320 4.79 3.43 6.66
N ILE A 321 5.18 3.36 7.93
CA ILE A 321 6.31 2.55 8.35
C ILE A 321 5.76 1.14 8.54
N VAL A 322 6.05 0.24 7.59
CA VAL A 322 5.68 -1.16 7.72
C VAL A 322 6.42 -1.72 8.93
N GLN A 323 5.65 -2.01 9.99
CA GLN A 323 6.22 -2.51 11.23
C GLN A 323 6.68 -3.94 10.96
N SER A 324 7.99 -4.13 10.85
CA SER A 324 8.64 -5.42 10.57
C SER A 324 8.61 -6.39 11.75
N GLY A 325 7.59 -6.29 12.61
CA GLY A 325 7.50 -7.13 13.79
C GLY A 325 6.25 -6.88 14.61
N HIS A 326 5.47 -7.94 14.85
CA HIS A 326 5.16 -8.41 16.20
C HIS A 326 4.56 -9.83 16.18
N ALA A 327 5.03 -10.65 17.14
CA ALA A 327 4.42 -11.86 17.72
C ALA A 327 3.85 -12.91 16.75
N GLY A 328 4.74 -13.64 16.08
CA GLY A 328 4.42 -14.77 15.20
C GLY A 328 5.35 -14.84 13.99
N GLU A 329 5.84 -13.68 13.53
CA GLU A 329 7.07 -13.63 12.75
C GLU A 329 8.22 -13.94 13.69
N VAL A 330 8.75 -15.15 13.61
CA VAL A 330 10.05 -15.39 14.22
C VAL A 330 11.03 -14.56 13.38
N SER A 331 11.59 -13.51 13.99
CA SER A 331 12.64 -12.69 13.36
C SER A 331 13.89 -13.48 13.00
N ASP A 332 13.89 -14.78 13.30
CA ASP A 332 15.07 -15.57 13.42
C ASP A 332 14.80 -17.05 13.12
N PHE A 333 15.36 -17.55 12.03
CA PHE A 333 15.34 -18.97 11.72
C PHE A 333 16.73 -19.57 11.98
N ALA A 334 16.76 -20.85 12.38
CA ALA A 334 18.00 -21.58 12.60
C ALA A 334 18.60 -22.06 11.28
N ASP A 335 17.75 -22.58 10.37
CA ASP A 335 18.18 -23.04 9.05
C ASP A 335 17.11 -22.84 7.96
N LEU A 336 17.47 -23.07 6.70
CA LEU A 336 16.53 -23.21 5.59
C LEU A 336 16.44 -24.69 5.20
N LYS A 337 15.23 -25.22 5.06
CA LYS A 337 15.01 -26.53 4.39
C LYS A 337 15.04 -26.39 2.87
N ARG A 338 14.55 -25.26 2.36
CA ARG A 338 14.50 -24.93 0.94
C ARG A 338 14.86 -23.48 0.70
N PHE A 339 15.65 -23.24 -0.34
CA PHE A 339 16.00 -21.94 -0.88
C PHE A 339 16.00 -22.05 -2.40
N GLN A 340 14.94 -21.57 -3.04
CA GLN A 340 14.64 -21.85 -4.45
C GLN A 340 14.38 -20.56 -5.23
N VAL A 341 14.98 -20.45 -6.42
CA VAL A 341 14.71 -19.35 -7.36
C VAL A 341 13.71 -19.84 -8.40
N LYS A 342 12.61 -19.10 -8.56
CA LYS A 342 11.50 -19.42 -9.46
C LYS A 342 11.26 -18.27 -10.43
N ALA A 343 10.79 -18.61 -11.62
CA ALA A 343 10.31 -17.64 -12.60
C ALA A 343 8.81 -17.77 -12.73
N TYR A 344 8.08 -16.66 -12.67
CA TYR A 344 6.61 -16.69 -12.90
C TYR A 344 5.86 -17.68 -12.00
N GLU A 345 6.32 -17.84 -10.74
CA GLU A 345 5.82 -18.83 -9.75
C GLU A 345 5.97 -20.31 -10.17
N ASN A 346 6.61 -20.59 -11.30
CA ASN A 346 6.81 -21.96 -11.77
C ASN A 346 7.81 -22.70 -10.86
N PRO A 347 7.46 -23.88 -10.32
CA PRO A 347 8.33 -24.64 -9.42
C PRO A 347 9.48 -25.38 -10.13
N ALA A 348 9.47 -25.47 -11.46
CA ALA A 348 10.55 -26.10 -12.21
C ALA A 348 11.85 -25.28 -12.11
N ASP A 349 12.98 -25.97 -12.01
CA ASP A 349 14.28 -25.32 -11.95
C ASP A 349 14.76 -24.81 -13.31
N ASN A 350 15.53 -23.73 -13.30
CA ASN A 350 16.19 -23.13 -14.45
C ASN A 350 15.24 -22.78 -15.62
N ILE A 351 14.03 -22.33 -15.29
CA ILE A 351 13.09 -21.79 -16.29
C ILE A 351 13.75 -20.64 -17.05
N ILE A 352 13.55 -20.64 -18.38
CA ILE A 352 14.00 -19.59 -19.27
C ILE A 352 12.97 -18.46 -19.26
N CYS A 353 13.43 -17.26 -18.95
CA CYS A 353 12.65 -16.02 -18.91
C CYS A 353 13.04 -15.15 -20.10
N PRO A 354 12.38 -15.32 -21.27
CA PRO A 354 12.61 -14.42 -22.38
C PRO A 354 12.07 -13.02 -22.04
N LEU A 355 12.82 -12.01 -22.43
CA LEU A 355 12.40 -10.61 -22.44
C LEU A 355 13.09 -9.85 -23.57
N TYR A 356 12.51 -8.76 -24.02
CA TYR A 356 13.19 -7.82 -24.89
C TYR A 356 14.19 -6.96 -24.11
N LYS A 357 15.39 -6.79 -24.66
CA LYS A 357 16.46 -5.95 -24.08
C LYS A 357 16.23 -4.44 -24.32
N ASN A 358 15.01 -3.98 -24.11
CA ASN A 358 14.57 -2.61 -24.42
C ASN A 358 14.56 -1.69 -23.18
N GLY A 359 14.89 -2.19 -21.99
CA GLY A 359 14.87 -1.41 -20.75
C GLY A 359 13.48 -1.12 -20.18
N TYR A 360 12.42 -1.61 -20.82
CA TYR A 360 11.03 -1.45 -20.38
C TYR A 360 10.45 -2.77 -19.87
N GLN A 361 10.59 -3.86 -20.64
CA GLN A 361 10.03 -5.15 -20.28
C GLN A 361 10.77 -5.78 -19.09
N GLN A 362 10.01 -6.38 -18.18
CA GLN A 362 10.52 -7.03 -16.97
C GLN A 362 10.21 -8.53 -16.93
N ALA A 363 11.17 -9.31 -16.44
CA ALA A 363 10.96 -10.68 -15.98
C ALA A 363 10.65 -10.69 -14.49
N TYR A 364 9.73 -11.57 -14.08
CA TYR A 364 9.36 -11.77 -12.68
C TYR A 364 10.11 -12.97 -12.10
N ILE A 365 10.82 -12.74 -11.01
CA ILE A 365 11.56 -13.76 -10.28
C ILE A 365 11.07 -13.76 -8.84
N CYS A 366 10.78 -14.95 -8.32
CA CYS A 366 10.44 -15.17 -6.93
C CYS A 366 11.53 -16.02 -6.29
N VAL A 367 11.93 -15.70 -5.06
CA VAL A 367 12.78 -16.55 -4.24
C VAL A 367 11.93 -17.10 -3.09
N LEU A 368 11.72 -18.41 -3.10
CA LEU A 368 10.98 -19.14 -2.06
C LEU A 368 11.93 -19.62 -0.97
N LEU A 369 11.54 -19.41 0.29
CA LEU A 369 12.23 -19.87 1.47
C LEU A 369 11.33 -20.82 2.27
N GLU A 370 11.92 -21.91 2.77
CA GLU A 370 11.29 -22.73 3.82
C GLU A 370 12.16 -22.67 5.08
N PRO A 371 12.08 -21.55 5.83
CA PRO A 371 12.86 -21.34 7.04
C PRO A 371 12.34 -22.23 8.18
N VAL A 372 13.26 -22.72 9.03
CA VAL A 372 12.93 -23.53 10.19
C VAL A 372 13.63 -23.05 11.46
N ASN A 373 13.00 -23.23 12.61
CA ASN A 373 13.60 -22.98 13.93
C ASN A 373 14.55 -24.11 14.35
N GLU A 374 15.10 -24.03 15.57
CA GLU A 374 16.02 -25.03 16.14
C GLU A 374 15.39 -26.43 16.28
N ASN A 375 14.05 -26.49 16.37
CA ASN A 375 13.28 -27.74 16.44
C ASN A 375 12.93 -28.30 15.04
N GLY A 376 13.32 -27.61 13.96
CA GLY A 376 13.01 -28.00 12.59
C GLY A 376 11.59 -27.69 12.12
N GLU A 377 10.84 -26.90 12.88
CA GLU A 377 9.48 -26.44 12.56
C GLU A 377 9.53 -25.24 11.62
N ARG A 378 8.58 -25.14 10.69
CA ARG A 378 8.51 -24.02 9.75
C ARG A 378 8.17 -22.72 10.48
N VAL A 379 8.88 -21.64 10.12
CA VAL A 379 8.63 -20.30 10.65
C VAL A 379 8.29 -19.31 9.54
N VAL A 380 7.80 -18.13 9.89
CA VAL A 380 7.58 -17.03 8.96
C VAL A 380 8.75 -16.05 9.05
N ILE A 381 9.34 -15.66 7.92
CA ILE A 381 10.42 -14.67 7.86
C ILE A 381 9.89 -13.24 7.75
N THR A 382 10.60 -12.32 8.39
CA THR A 382 10.32 -10.88 8.34
C THR A 382 10.63 -10.28 6.97
N ASP A 383 10.05 -9.11 6.69
CA ASP A 383 10.41 -8.33 5.51
C ASP A 383 11.88 -7.90 5.49
N SER A 384 12.53 -7.75 6.65
CA SER A 384 13.97 -7.47 6.73
C SER A 384 14.78 -8.62 6.10
N ILE A 385 14.44 -9.88 6.42
CA ILE A 385 15.08 -11.05 5.84
C ILE A 385 14.80 -11.15 4.34
N LYS A 386 13.52 -10.97 3.93
CA LYS A 386 13.17 -10.92 2.50
C LYS A 386 13.97 -9.84 1.78
N ASN A 387 14.17 -8.71 2.45
CA ASN A 387 14.89 -7.58 1.89
C ASN A 387 16.40 -7.78 1.81
N ALA A 388 16.98 -8.63 2.66
CA ALA A 388 18.38 -9.00 2.62
C ALA A 388 18.73 -9.96 1.48
N ILE A 389 17.73 -10.60 0.85
CA ILE A 389 17.95 -11.47 -0.31
C ILE A 389 18.42 -10.63 -1.50
N SER A 390 19.50 -11.09 -2.12
CA SER A 390 20.11 -10.46 -3.29
C SER A 390 20.28 -11.48 -4.41
N LEU A 391 20.22 -11.02 -5.66
CA LEU A 391 20.36 -11.86 -6.85
C LEU A 391 21.78 -11.78 -7.41
N TYR A 392 22.31 -12.93 -7.84
CA TYR A 392 23.69 -13.10 -8.28
C TYR A 392 23.73 -13.85 -9.61
N ASN A 393 24.84 -13.72 -10.35
CA ASN A 393 25.15 -14.60 -11.46
C ASN A 393 25.45 -16.00 -10.90
N TYR A 394 24.67 -17.00 -11.31
CA TYR A 394 24.80 -18.38 -10.83
C TYR A 394 26.20 -18.93 -11.13
N ASP A 395 26.66 -18.77 -12.37
CA ASP A 395 27.87 -19.40 -12.87
C ASP A 395 29.13 -18.76 -12.23
N THR A 396 29.18 -17.42 -12.12
CA THR A 396 30.35 -16.73 -11.57
C THR A 396 30.30 -16.54 -10.05
N GLY A 397 29.11 -16.40 -9.47
CA GLY A 397 28.91 -16.11 -8.05
C GLY A 397 29.05 -14.64 -7.70
N GLU A 398 29.29 -13.80 -8.71
CA GLU A 398 29.37 -12.35 -8.58
C GLU A 398 27.97 -11.72 -8.59
N PRO A 399 27.79 -10.53 -7.98
CA PRO A 399 26.56 -9.76 -8.14
C PRO A 399 26.18 -9.61 -9.61
N LEU A 400 24.88 -9.54 -9.90
CA LEU A 400 24.44 -9.22 -11.27
C LEU A 400 25.08 -7.90 -11.73
N SER A 401 25.58 -7.86 -12.97
CA SER A 401 26.21 -6.66 -13.51
C SER A 401 25.24 -5.48 -13.48
N THR A 402 25.76 -4.25 -13.40
CA THR A 402 24.97 -3.00 -13.43
C THR A 402 24.14 -2.82 -14.70
N ALA A 403 24.36 -3.62 -15.73
CA ALA A 403 23.51 -3.71 -16.93
C ALA A 403 22.12 -4.30 -16.68
N TYR A 404 21.88 -4.92 -15.51
CA TYR A 404 20.58 -5.39 -15.07
C TYR A 404 20.03 -4.45 -14.01
N THR A 405 18.80 -3.98 -14.21
CA THR A 405 18.05 -3.27 -13.17
C THR A 405 17.17 -4.28 -12.45
N VAL A 406 17.39 -4.42 -11.14
CA VAL A 406 16.62 -5.30 -10.25
C VAL A 406 15.82 -4.44 -9.29
N SER A 407 14.50 -4.64 -9.21
CA SER A 407 13.63 -3.98 -8.23
C SER A 407 12.76 -5.01 -7.51
N LYS A 408 12.32 -4.72 -6.30
CA LYS A 408 11.37 -5.59 -5.57
C LYS A 408 9.91 -5.31 -5.89
N GLU A 409 9.67 -4.14 -6.49
CA GLU A 409 8.36 -3.66 -6.89
C GLU A 409 8.37 -3.23 -8.36
N ARG A 410 7.19 -3.22 -9.00
CA ARG A 410 7.00 -2.60 -10.32
C ARG A 410 6.51 -1.18 -10.16
N SER A 411 7.16 -0.24 -10.82
CA SER A 411 6.65 1.12 -10.90
C SER A 411 5.33 1.17 -11.69
N ALA A 412 4.54 2.23 -11.52
CA ALA A 412 3.36 2.48 -12.35
C ALA A 412 3.68 2.57 -13.85
N ASN A 413 4.92 2.93 -14.21
CA ASN A 413 5.38 2.91 -15.59
C ASN A 413 5.66 1.48 -16.08
N ASP A 414 6.33 0.65 -15.28
CA ASP A 414 6.65 -0.72 -15.69
C ASP A 414 5.39 -1.59 -15.79
N LYS A 415 4.34 -1.31 -15.01
CA LYS A 415 3.04 -2.00 -15.07
C LYS A 415 2.32 -1.85 -16.41
N ARG A 416 2.73 -0.90 -17.26
CA ARG A 416 2.16 -0.70 -18.61
C ARG A 416 2.62 -1.77 -19.61
N PHE A 417 3.73 -2.44 -19.32
CA PHE A 417 4.33 -3.42 -20.21
C PHE A 417 3.95 -4.85 -19.80
N ASP A 418 3.51 -5.61 -20.80
CA ASP A 418 3.25 -7.02 -20.75
C ASP A 418 4.57 -7.81 -20.75
N ARG A 419 4.49 -9.05 -20.27
CA ARG A 419 5.59 -10.01 -20.33
C ARG A 419 5.80 -10.48 -21.77
N HIS A 420 6.97 -11.05 -22.04
CA HIS A 420 7.29 -11.54 -23.38
C HIS A 420 6.24 -12.56 -23.88
N PRO A 421 5.83 -12.53 -25.17
CA PRO A 421 4.77 -13.40 -25.71
C PRO A 421 4.96 -14.89 -25.41
N GLN A 422 6.19 -15.38 -25.46
CA GLN A 422 6.51 -16.79 -25.16
C GLN A 422 6.24 -17.22 -23.71
N VAL A 423 5.98 -16.28 -22.79
CA VAL A 423 5.59 -16.56 -21.41
C VAL A 423 4.07 -16.43 -21.23
N GLN A 424 3.36 -15.80 -22.19
CA GLN A 424 1.90 -15.65 -22.13
C GLN A 424 1.25 -17.03 -22.23
N GLY A 425 0.60 -17.48 -21.15
CA GLY A 425 -0.04 -18.79 -21.04
C GLY A 425 0.56 -19.71 -19.97
N GLN A 426 1.73 -19.39 -19.41
CA GLN A 426 2.11 -20.00 -18.13
C GLN A 426 1.16 -19.49 -17.06
N ALA A 427 0.50 -20.39 -16.32
CA ALA A 427 -0.40 -20.04 -15.24
C ALA A 427 0.39 -19.24 -14.19
N VAL A 428 0.25 -17.92 -14.27
CA VAL A 428 0.70 -17.03 -13.24
C VAL A 428 -0.38 -17.13 -12.20
N ASN A 429 -0.18 -17.95 -11.16
CA ASN A 429 -0.89 -17.69 -9.92
C ASN A 429 -0.68 -16.20 -9.66
N THR A 430 -1.81 -15.51 -9.49
CA THR A 430 -1.92 -14.07 -9.28
C THR A 430 -0.75 -13.57 -8.45
N GLU A 431 -0.32 -12.33 -8.66
CA GLU A 431 0.75 -11.67 -7.87
C GLU A 431 0.41 -11.57 -6.36
N ASP A 432 -0.44 -12.44 -5.82
CA ASP A 432 -0.81 -12.60 -4.44
C ASP A 432 0.42 -12.70 -3.56
N ASP A 433 0.46 -11.80 -2.59
CA ASP A 433 1.41 -11.76 -1.48
C ASP A 433 1.10 -12.81 -0.41
N ALA A 434 0.16 -13.72 -0.65
CA ALA A 434 -0.38 -14.63 0.37
C ALA A 434 0.64 -15.64 0.92
N GLU A 435 1.73 -15.94 0.20
CA GLU A 435 2.79 -16.81 0.73
C GLU A 435 3.85 -16.00 1.50
N PRO A 436 3.93 -16.16 2.84
CA PRO A 436 4.66 -15.24 3.70
C PRO A 436 6.19 -15.39 3.60
N ASN A 437 6.71 -16.45 2.96
CA ASN A 437 8.14 -16.74 2.86
C ASN A 437 8.67 -16.62 1.42
N LYS A 438 8.19 -15.63 0.69
CA LYS A 438 8.64 -15.31 -0.68
C LYS A 438 9.26 -13.92 -0.75
N ALA A 439 10.33 -13.78 -1.51
CA ALA A 439 10.86 -12.48 -1.94
C ALA A 439 10.68 -12.30 -3.45
N LYS A 440 10.19 -11.12 -3.84
CA LYS A 440 9.82 -10.80 -5.22
C LYS A 440 10.88 -9.91 -5.86
N PHE A 441 11.18 -10.16 -7.12
CA PHE A 441 12.12 -9.39 -7.92
C PHE A 441 11.61 -9.21 -9.34
N TRP A 442 11.85 -8.02 -9.88
CA TRP A 442 11.57 -7.63 -11.25
C TRP A 442 12.87 -7.23 -11.91
N ILE A 443 13.23 -7.89 -13.01
CA ILE A 443 14.49 -7.66 -13.70
C ILE A 443 14.24 -7.18 -15.12
N LYS A 444 14.93 -6.10 -15.51
CA LYS A 444 15.02 -5.63 -16.89
C LYS A 444 16.46 -5.31 -17.28
N THR A 445 16.73 -5.27 -18.58
CA THR A 445 18.06 -4.96 -19.12
C THR A 445 17.98 -4.33 -20.50
N THR A 446 19.06 -3.65 -20.90
CA THR A 446 19.31 -3.20 -22.27
C THR A 446 20.42 -4.01 -22.96
N THR A 447 21.07 -4.92 -22.23
CA THR A 447 22.16 -5.75 -22.75
C THR A 447 21.65 -7.12 -23.20
N GLY A 448 22.34 -7.72 -24.16
CA GLY A 448 22.07 -9.08 -24.61
C GLY A 448 22.88 -10.12 -23.81
N GLY A 449 22.62 -11.39 -24.11
CA GLY A 449 23.35 -12.52 -23.51
C GLY A 449 22.56 -13.16 -22.38
N ARG A 450 22.53 -14.49 -22.37
CA ARG A 450 21.85 -15.24 -21.32
C ARG A 450 22.62 -15.13 -20.02
N VAL A 451 21.89 -14.96 -18.92
CA VAL A 451 22.45 -15.01 -17.57
C VAL A 451 21.64 -15.97 -16.72
N ARG A 452 22.33 -16.91 -16.07
CA ARG A 452 21.73 -17.74 -15.04
C ARG A 452 21.77 -16.98 -13.73
N ILE A 453 20.63 -16.90 -13.05
CA ILE A 453 20.42 -16.10 -11.86
C ILE A 453 20.24 -17.04 -10.67
N ALA A 454 21.05 -16.81 -9.64
CA ALA A 454 20.95 -17.43 -8.32
C ALA A 454 20.50 -16.38 -7.28
N ALA A 455 20.14 -16.85 -6.09
CA ALA A 455 19.88 -16.01 -4.93
C ALA A 455 20.91 -16.26 -3.82
N ARG A 456 21.15 -15.22 -3.01
CA ARG A 456 21.98 -15.26 -1.80
C ARG A 456 21.29 -14.55 -0.66
N LEU A 457 21.43 -15.09 0.54
CA LEU A 457 20.96 -14.49 1.80
C LEU A 457 22.04 -14.67 2.86
N THR A 458 22.43 -13.60 3.56
CA THR A 458 23.29 -13.69 4.74
C THR A 458 22.44 -13.42 5.98
N HIS A 459 22.33 -14.40 6.88
CA HIS A 459 21.58 -14.31 8.13
C HIS A 459 22.39 -14.94 9.27
N LYS A 460 22.54 -14.25 10.41
CA LYS A 460 23.34 -14.71 11.56
C LYS A 460 24.73 -15.25 11.21
N SER A 461 25.48 -14.53 10.38
CA SER A 461 26.81 -14.94 9.89
C SER A 461 26.83 -16.19 9.00
N LYS A 462 25.70 -16.86 8.77
CA LYS A 462 25.57 -17.95 7.79
C LYS A 462 25.16 -17.36 6.44
N THR A 463 25.84 -17.79 5.38
CA THR A 463 25.47 -17.43 4.01
C THR A 463 24.74 -18.60 3.36
N TYR A 464 23.55 -18.32 2.86
CA TYR A 464 22.77 -19.21 2.02
C TYR A 464 22.93 -18.83 0.55
N HIS A 465 23.04 -19.81 -0.34
CA HIS A 465 23.08 -19.55 -1.78
C HIS A 465 22.49 -20.68 -2.62
N THR A 466 21.95 -20.35 -3.79
CA THR A 466 21.30 -21.33 -4.68
C THR A 466 22.17 -21.80 -5.86
N ARG A 467 23.48 -21.55 -5.82
CA ARG A 467 24.39 -21.79 -6.96
C ARG A 467 25.19 -23.11 -6.94
N ASP A 468 24.88 -24.04 -6.05
CA ASP A 468 25.68 -25.25 -5.90
C ASP A 468 25.22 -26.33 -6.89
N ASN A 469 25.91 -26.43 -8.03
CA ASN A 469 25.58 -27.38 -9.09
C ASN A 469 25.88 -28.85 -8.74
N SER A 470 26.52 -29.13 -7.60
CA SER A 470 26.76 -30.49 -7.12
C SER A 470 25.53 -31.09 -6.42
N LEU A 471 24.58 -30.24 -5.99
CA LEU A 471 23.34 -30.65 -5.34
C LEU A 471 22.22 -30.91 -6.37
N PRO A 472 21.21 -31.74 -6.04
CA PRO A 472 20.05 -31.93 -6.91
C PRO A 472 19.28 -30.62 -7.15
N PRO A 473 18.76 -30.38 -8.37
CA PRO A 473 17.98 -29.18 -8.68
C PRO A 473 16.67 -29.13 -7.88
N GLY A 474 16.16 -27.92 -7.64
CA GLY A 474 14.87 -27.70 -6.95
C GLY A 474 14.98 -27.00 -5.60
N GLY A 475 16.18 -26.55 -5.21
CA GLY A 475 16.37 -25.64 -4.09
C GLY A 475 16.40 -26.30 -2.71
N ALA A 476 16.49 -27.63 -2.59
CA ALA A 476 16.75 -28.29 -1.31
C ALA A 476 18.09 -27.82 -0.74
N VAL A 477 18.11 -27.44 0.54
CA VAL A 477 19.30 -26.86 1.18
C VAL A 477 20.10 -27.93 1.90
N THR A 478 21.42 -27.93 1.70
CA THR A 478 22.41 -28.72 2.42
C THR A 478 23.55 -27.79 2.84
N SER A 479 23.79 -27.65 4.14
CA SER A 479 24.86 -26.80 4.68
C SER A 479 24.84 -25.34 4.17
N GLY A 480 23.65 -24.78 3.97
CA GLY A 480 23.45 -23.42 3.44
C GLY A 480 23.48 -23.31 1.91
N ALA A 481 23.84 -24.36 1.19
CA ALA A 481 23.85 -24.39 -0.27
C ALA A 481 22.60 -25.09 -0.82
N SER A 482 22.10 -24.65 -1.97
CA SER A 482 21.12 -25.38 -2.77
C SER A 482 21.47 -25.26 -4.27
N ASN A 483 20.85 -26.10 -5.11
CA ASN A 483 20.89 -25.94 -6.56
C ASN A 483 19.54 -25.41 -7.05
N SER A 484 19.47 -24.10 -7.30
CA SER A 484 18.33 -23.51 -7.97
C SER A 484 18.64 -22.23 -8.74
N SER A 485 18.11 -22.13 -9.95
CA SER A 485 18.36 -20.99 -10.82
C SER A 485 17.18 -20.65 -11.71
N VAL A 486 17.24 -19.49 -12.35
CA VAL A 486 16.44 -19.13 -13.53
C VAL A 486 17.36 -18.57 -14.60
N THR A 487 17.07 -18.80 -15.88
CA THR A 487 17.85 -18.22 -16.97
C THR A 487 17.12 -17.03 -17.55
N LEU A 488 17.67 -15.83 -17.41
CA LEU A 488 17.19 -14.67 -18.14
C LEU A 488 17.71 -14.73 -19.58
N ASP A 489 16.83 -14.55 -20.57
CA ASP A 489 17.15 -14.63 -22.01
C ASP A 489 16.77 -13.30 -22.70
N PRO A 490 17.60 -12.25 -22.59
CA PRO A 490 17.34 -10.97 -23.24
C PRO A 490 17.48 -11.07 -24.77
N ARG A 491 16.45 -10.64 -25.49
CA ARG A 491 16.33 -10.74 -26.94
C ARG A 491 16.26 -9.37 -27.59
N ALA A 492 16.79 -9.28 -28.81
CA ALA A 492 16.54 -8.14 -29.66
C ALA A 492 15.07 -8.11 -30.09
N GLN A 493 14.57 -6.90 -30.35
CA GLN A 493 13.29 -6.70 -31.03
C GLN A 493 13.32 -7.40 -32.40
N ASP A 494 12.29 -8.19 -32.68
CA ASP A 494 12.17 -9.05 -33.87
C ASP A 494 11.05 -8.60 -34.82
N TYR A 495 10.38 -7.48 -34.54
CA TYR A 495 9.40 -6.85 -35.43
C TYR A 495 9.45 -5.32 -35.32
N PHE A 496 9.11 -4.61 -36.41
CA PHE A 496 9.13 -3.16 -36.46
C PHE A 496 7.93 -2.61 -37.23
N TYR A 497 7.15 -1.73 -36.59
CA TYR A 497 6.17 -0.87 -37.24
C TYR A 497 6.81 0.50 -37.46
N ASN A 498 7.39 0.71 -38.64
CA ASN A 498 8.01 1.99 -39.00
C ASN A 498 7.35 2.59 -40.23
N GLY A 499 7.10 3.90 -40.16
CA GLY A 499 6.42 4.66 -41.20
C GLY A 499 4.94 4.31 -41.35
N ALA A 500 4.27 4.96 -42.29
CA ALA A 500 2.83 4.84 -42.53
C ALA A 500 2.30 3.39 -42.66
N ALA A 501 3.08 2.47 -43.20
CA ALA A 501 2.64 1.08 -43.41
C ALA A 501 2.41 0.29 -42.10
N GLY A 502 3.03 0.71 -40.99
CA GLY A 502 2.90 0.04 -39.69
C GLY A 502 1.69 0.48 -38.87
N PHE A 503 0.98 1.51 -39.31
CA PHE A 503 -0.03 2.20 -38.51
C PHE A 503 -1.33 2.41 -39.29
N ASP A 504 -2.41 2.53 -38.53
CA ASP A 504 -3.70 3.00 -39.01
C ASP A 504 -4.01 4.33 -38.33
N ILE A 505 -4.60 5.26 -39.08
CA ILE A 505 -5.08 6.55 -38.59
C ILE A 505 -6.57 6.67 -38.90
N SER A 506 -7.35 7.08 -37.89
CA SER A 506 -8.79 7.33 -38.02
C SER A 506 -9.09 8.75 -37.58
N ARG A 507 -9.88 9.47 -38.39
CA ARG A 507 -10.30 10.86 -38.12
C ARG A 507 -11.72 10.87 -37.55
N PHE A 508 -11.94 11.73 -36.56
CA PHE A 508 -13.23 12.00 -35.96
C PHE A 508 -13.45 13.51 -35.89
N ASP A 509 -14.51 13.98 -36.55
CA ASP A 509 -14.88 15.40 -36.51
C ASP A 509 -15.60 15.69 -35.19
N ILE A 510 -15.06 16.62 -34.41
CA ILE A 510 -15.66 17.07 -33.14
C ILE A 510 -16.56 18.27 -33.45
N THR A 511 -17.87 18.05 -33.41
CA THR A 511 -18.88 19.08 -33.68
C THR A 511 -18.84 20.19 -32.63
N GLY A 512 -18.77 21.45 -33.05
CA GLY A 512 -18.77 22.62 -32.17
C GLY A 512 -18.69 23.96 -32.93
N THR A 513 -18.43 25.06 -32.23
CA THR A 513 -18.21 26.40 -32.82
C THR A 513 -16.90 26.52 -33.60
N LYS A 514 -16.02 25.52 -33.46
CA LYS A 514 -14.72 25.42 -34.14
C LYS A 514 -14.63 24.10 -34.91
N ASP A 515 -13.86 24.12 -35.99
CA ASP A 515 -13.51 22.94 -36.77
C ASP A 515 -12.33 22.24 -36.10
N ILE A 516 -12.63 21.14 -35.42
CA ILE A 516 -11.68 20.33 -34.67
C ILE A 516 -11.79 18.89 -35.16
N ASP A 517 -10.65 18.36 -35.60
CA ASP A 517 -10.53 16.93 -35.86
C ASP A 517 -9.71 16.29 -34.74
N GLU A 518 -10.18 15.14 -34.29
CA GLU A 518 -9.36 14.21 -33.53
C GLU A 518 -8.88 13.09 -34.42
N TYR A 519 -7.61 12.72 -34.25
CA TYR A 519 -7.00 11.59 -34.92
C TYR A 519 -6.64 10.52 -33.90
N GLN A 520 -7.05 9.30 -34.18
CA GLN A 520 -6.65 8.10 -33.43
C GLN A 520 -5.65 7.31 -34.26
N ILE A 521 -4.49 7.05 -33.66
CA ILE A 521 -3.39 6.33 -34.30
C ILE A 521 -3.19 5.01 -33.56
N ARG A 522 -3.13 3.91 -34.31
CA ARG A 522 -2.95 2.54 -33.77
C ARG A 522 -1.93 1.79 -34.62
N PHE A 523 -1.32 0.76 -34.05
CA PHE A 523 -0.63 -0.24 -34.88
C PHE A 523 -1.64 -0.95 -35.76
N ARG A 524 -1.28 -1.21 -37.02
CA ARG A 524 -2.10 -2.03 -37.93
C ARG A 524 -2.18 -3.50 -37.47
N SER A 525 -1.16 -3.95 -36.73
CA SER A 525 -1.14 -5.28 -36.14
C SER A 525 -2.10 -5.37 -34.96
N ALA A 526 -3.09 -6.25 -35.05
CA ALA A 526 -4.02 -6.52 -33.95
C ALA A 526 -3.34 -7.17 -32.71
N GLN A 527 -2.13 -7.70 -32.88
CA GLN A 527 -1.37 -8.31 -31.78
C GLN A 527 -0.68 -7.28 -30.87
N HIS A 528 -0.57 -6.02 -31.32
CA HIS A 528 0.20 -5.00 -30.62
C HIS A 528 -0.64 -3.77 -30.34
N ARG A 529 -0.36 -3.11 -29.22
CA ARG A 529 -1.09 -1.92 -28.76
C ARG A 529 -0.13 -0.88 -28.24
N ILE A 530 -0.41 0.40 -28.50
CA ILE A 530 0.41 1.50 -28.02
C ILE A 530 0.14 1.72 -26.52
N VAL A 531 1.17 1.65 -25.68
CA VAL A 531 1.06 1.88 -24.23
C VAL A 531 1.88 3.07 -23.73
N HIS A 532 2.82 3.55 -24.56
CA HIS A 532 3.64 4.70 -24.24
C HIS A 532 4.12 5.42 -25.51
N SER A 533 4.60 6.66 -25.37
CA SER A 533 5.10 7.48 -26.47
C SER A 533 6.29 8.33 -26.03
N THR A 534 7.20 8.61 -26.96
CA THR A 534 8.23 9.65 -26.78
C THR A 534 8.13 10.70 -27.89
N PRO A 535 8.19 12.00 -27.53
CA PRO A 535 8.37 12.53 -26.17
C PRO A 535 7.12 12.37 -25.29
N THR A 536 7.32 12.49 -23.97
CA THR A 536 6.29 12.22 -22.93
C THR A 536 5.39 13.42 -22.64
N SER A 537 5.45 14.47 -23.45
CA SER A 537 4.64 15.67 -23.33
C SER A 537 3.74 15.86 -24.55
N ASP A 538 2.60 16.51 -24.32
CA ASP A 538 1.73 16.99 -25.39
C ASP A 538 2.43 18.15 -26.10
N ASN A 539 2.48 18.14 -27.43
CA ASN A 539 3.16 19.19 -28.17
C ASN A 539 2.36 19.62 -29.40
N LEU A 540 2.31 20.94 -29.60
CA LEU A 540 2.02 21.56 -30.88
C LEU A 540 3.23 21.36 -31.78
N PHE A 541 3.05 20.72 -32.94
CA PHE A 541 4.16 20.48 -33.87
C PHE A 541 4.07 21.30 -35.14
N THR A 542 2.87 21.69 -35.55
CA THR A 542 2.67 22.59 -36.69
C THR A 542 1.71 23.71 -36.30
N LEU A 543 2.13 24.94 -36.63
CA LEU A 543 1.31 26.14 -36.54
C LEU A 543 1.37 26.86 -37.88
N ALA A 544 0.33 26.66 -38.69
CA ALA A 544 0.15 27.44 -39.91
C ALA A 544 -0.50 28.78 -39.55
N LYS A 545 0.13 29.89 -39.91
CA LYS A 545 -0.47 31.22 -39.82
C LYS A 545 -0.71 31.75 -41.22
N GLY A 546 -1.94 32.17 -41.52
CA GLY A 546 -2.24 32.95 -42.71
C GLY A 546 -1.71 34.37 -42.60
N HIS A 547 -1.72 35.08 -43.73
CA HIS A 547 -1.19 36.44 -43.86
C HIS A 547 -1.87 37.45 -42.93
N ASP A 548 -3.14 37.21 -42.59
CA ASP A 548 -3.95 38.13 -41.77
C ASP A 548 -3.98 37.77 -40.28
N PHE A 549 -3.17 36.82 -39.80
CA PHE A 549 -3.22 36.28 -38.41
C PHE A 549 -4.55 35.61 -38.01
N TYR A 550 -5.61 35.72 -38.81
CA TYR A 550 -6.96 35.22 -38.51
C TYR A 550 -7.21 33.76 -38.90
N SER A 551 -6.44 33.19 -39.81
CA SER A 551 -6.54 31.78 -40.22
C SER A 551 -5.39 30.95 -39.65
N THR A 552 -5.67 30.13 -38.64
CA THR A 552 -4.64 29.30 -37.99
C THR A 552 -5.02 27.83 -37.95
N ASN A 553 -4.14 26.96 -38.45
CA ASN A 553 -4.20 25.52 -38.21
C ASN A 553 -3.16 25.17 -37.15
N GLY A 554 -3.61 24.71 -36.00
CA GLY A 554 -2.77 24.08 -34.99
C GLY A 554 -2.87 22.56 -35.12
N LEU A 555 -1.74 21.88 -35.02
CA LEU A 555 -1.65 20.43 -35.07
C LEU A 555 -0.89 19.94 -33.83
N TRP A 556 -1.56 19.11 -33.04
CA TRP A 556 -1.04 18.55 -31.79
C TRP A 556 -0.91 17.05 -31.88
N TYR A 557 0.06 16.50 -31.17
CA TYR A 557 0.01 15.11 -30.72
C TYR A 557 0.06 15.08 -29.20
N PHE A 558 -0.50 14.03 -28.63
CA PHE A 558 -0.62 13.89 -27.19
C PHE A 558 0.18 12.69 -26.68
N ALA A 559 0.71 12.84 -25.47
CA ALA A 559 1.40 11.77 -24.78
C ALA A 559 0.42 10.65 -24.39
N VAL A 560 0.85 9.41 -24.61
CA VAL A 560 0.08 8.23 -24.22
C VAL A 560 0.15 8.03 -22.71
N GLY A 561 -1.01 7.93 -22.07
CA GLY A 561 -1.15 7.83 -20.61
C GLY A 561 -2.60 7.59 -20.20
N PRO A 562 -2.97 7.93 -18.95
CA PRO A 562 -4.36 7.86 -18.50
C PRO A 562 -5.30 8.74 -19.33
N GLN A 563 -6.58 8.36 -19.38
CA GLN A 563 -7.63 9.19 -19.96
C GLN A 563 -7.62 10.58 -19.32
N ARG A 564 -7.64 11.62 -20.14
CA ARG A 564 -7.68 13.01 -19.66
C ARG A 564 -8.29 13.94 -20.68
N THR A 565 -8.76 15.09 -20.20
CA THR A 565 -9.22 16.18 -21.05
C THR A 565 -8.09 17.18 -21.24
N VAL A 566 -7.77 17.50 -22.49
CA VAL A 566 -6.72 18.46 -22.86
C VAL A 566 -7.33 19.69 -23.50
N LYS A 567 -6.71 20.84 -23.23
CA LYS A 567 -7.07 22.09 -23.89
C LYS A 567 -6.33 22.17 -25.22
N VAL A 568 -7.07 22.45 -26.28
CA VAL A 568 -6.51 22.72 -27.61
C VAL A 568 -6.96 24.12 -28.05
N ALA A 569 -5.99 25.00 -28.28
CA ALA A 569 -6.25 26.37 -28.71
C ALA A 569 -5.09 26.85 -29.58
N PRO A 570 -5.37 27.38 -30.78
CA PRO A 570 -4.32 28.04 -31.56
C PRO A 570 -3.90 29.30 -30.81
N PHE A 571 -2.64 29.35 -30.41
CA PHE A 571 -2.08 30.42 -29.57
C PHE A 571 -2.16 31.80 -30.24
N GLY A 572 -2.55 32.80 -29.43
CA GLY A 572 -2.35 34.23 -29.68
C GLY A 572 -2.75 35.06 -28.46
N ALA A 573 -1.78 35.65 -27.75
CA ALA A 573 -1.94 36.35 -26.46
C ALA A 573 -2.84 37.62 -26.48
N ASN A 574 -3.38 38.01 -27.64
CA ASN A 574 -4.13 39.24 -27.83
C ASN A 574 -5.63 39.00 -28.16
N TRP A 575 -6.13 37.78 -27.99
CA TRP A 575 -7.55 37.49 -28.23
C TRP A 575 -8.35 37.58 -26.92
N PRO A 576 -9.48 38.33 -26.90
CA PRO A 576 -10.41 38.30 -25.79
C PRO A 576 -10.94 36.86 -25.68
N GLU A 577 -10.49 36.17 -24.64
CA GLU A 577 -10.77 34.78 -24.27
C GLU A 577 -11.13 33.85 -25.45
N PRO A 578 -10.14 33.27 -26.16
CA PRO A 578 -10.47 32.27 -27.17
C PRO A 578 -11.25 31.14 -26.50
N GLU A 579 -12.53 30.96 -26.89
CA GLU A 579 -13.40 29.88 -26.40
C GLU A 579 -12.58 28.59 -26.28
N GLU A 580 -12.26 28.14 -25.07
CA GLU A 580 -11.34 27.01 -24.90
C GLU A 580 -12.00 25.75 -25.45
N SER A 581 -11.40 25.13 -26.45
CA SER A 581 -11.87 23.83 -26.91
C SER A 581 -11.16 22.74 -26.11
N ARG A 582 -11.96 21.78 -25.63
CA ARG A 582 -11.51 20.69 -24.79
C ARG A 582 -11.83 19.37 -25.48
N ILE A 583 -10.84 18.51 -25.58
CA ILE A 583 -11.00 17.17 -26.15
C ILE A 583 -10.55 16.12 -25.13
N THR A 584 -11.24 14.98 -25.07
CA THR A 584 -10.89 13.87 -24.18
C THR A 584 -10.06 12.84 -24.94
N ILE A 585 -8.79 12.74 -24.56
CA ILE A 585 -7.79 11.86 -25.18
C ILE A 585 -7.53 10.62 -24.32
N ASN A 586 -6.84 9.63 -24.89
CA ASN A 586 -6.45 8.38 -24.23
C ASN A 586 -7.67 7.57 -23.71
N ARG A 587 -8.84 7.71 -24.36
CA ARG A 587 -10.08 7.02 -23.97
C ARG A 587 -10.15 5.56 -24.46
N VAL A 588 -9.45 5.24 -25.54
CA VAL A 588 -9.32 3.87 -26.08
C VAL A 588 -7.93 3.34 -25.77
N GLN A 589 -7.86 2.23 -25.05
CA GLN A 589 -6.59 1.56 -24.76
C GLN A 589 -5.89 1.15 -26.07
N GLY A 590 -4.55 1.27 -26.10
CA GLY A 590 -3.77 0.88 -27.28
C GLY A 590 -3.71 1.93 -28.39
N THR A 591 -4.29 3.11 -28.16
CA THR A 591 -4.45 4.17 -29.17
C THR A 591 -3.70 5.42 -28.75
N ALA A 592 -2.94 6.01 -29.66
CA ALA A 592 -2.38 7.35 -29.52
C ALA A 592 -3.31 8.40 -30.14
N TYR A 593 -3.21 9.64 -29.67
CA TYR A 593 -4.11 10.72 -30.08
C TYR A 593 -3.32 11.88 -30.69
N ALA A 594 -3.90 12.47 -31.72
CA ALA A 594 -3.50 13.75 -32.29
C ALA A 594 -4.75 14.60 -32.57
N ALA A 595 -4.58 15.90 -32.78
CA ALA A 595 -5.68 16.78 -33.10
C ALA A 595 -5.28 17.88 -34.08
N ARG A 596 -6.23 18.29 -34.90
CA ARG A 596 -6.17 19.49 -35.75
C ARG A 596 -7.22 20.46 -35.26
N VAL A 597 -6.86 21.73 -35.08
CA VAL A 597 -7.81 22.81 -34.78
C VAL A 597 -7.62 23.91 -35.79
N THR A 598 -8.71 24.31 -36.44
CA THR A 598 -8.74 25.44 -37.36
C THR A 598 -9.57 26.58 -36.78
N VAL A 599 -8.99 27.77 -36.74
CA VAL A 599 -9.69 29.01 -36.44
C VAL A 599 -9.77 29.83 -37.73
N ARG A 600 -10.98 29.91 -38.29
CA ARG A 600 -11.44 30.72 -39.45
C ARG A 600 -10.57 30.67 -40.72
N GLY A 601 -11.05 29.93 -41.73
CA GLY A 601 -10.51 29.94 -43.09
C GLY A 601 -9.23 29.13 -43.26
N HIS A 602 -8.92 28.73 -44.50
CA HIS A 602 -7.69 27.99 -44.81
C HIS A 602 -6.55 28.99 -45.10
N PRO A 603 -5.41 28.91 -44.38
CA PRO A 603 -4.25 29.74 -44.70
C PRO A 603 -3.72 29.40 -46.10
N ALA A 604 -3.44 30.41 -46.92
CA ALA A 604 -2.93 30.22 -48.28
C ALA A 604 -1.48 29.69 -48.35
N ASN A 605 -0.74 29.68 -47.23
CA ASN A 605 0.67 29.24 -47.19
C ASN A 605 1.09 28.76 -45.77
N PRO A 606 0.57 27.61 -45.30
CA PRO A 606 0.94 27.07 -44.00
C PRO A 606 2.44 26.71 -43.94
N ARG A 607 3.17 27.15 -42.90
CA ARG A 607 4.45 26.51 -42.54
C ARG A 607 4.14 25.13 -41.97
N ILE A 608 4.14 24.12 -42.84
CA ILE A 608 3.88 22.73 -42.47
C ILE A 608 5.17 22.11 -41.95
N GLY A 609 5.15 21.66 -40.70
CA GLY A 609 6.18 20.82 -40.11
C GLY A 609 5.76 19.36 -40.07
N ASP A 610 6.74 18.48 -40.21
CA ASP A 610 6.57 17.05 -40.01
C ASP A 610 7.10 16.70 -38.62
N LYS A 611 6.49 15.74 -37.94
CA LYS A 611 6.90 15.34 -36.59
C LYS A 611 7.14 13.84 -36.51
N LEU A 612 8.39 13.45 -36.31
CA LEU A 612 8.73 12.09 -35.92
C LEU A 612 8.26 11.83 -34.48
N VAL A 613 7.40 10.84 -34.30
CA VAL A 613 6.91 10.37 -33.01
C VAL A 613 7.30 8.91 -32.84
N TYR A 614 7.74 8.56 -31.62
CA TYR A 614 7.99 7.18 -31.28
C TYR A 614 6.87 6.65 -30.40
N TYR A 615 6.27 5.54 -30.81
CA TYR A 615 5.29 4.81 -30.02
C TYR A 615 5.91 3.52 -29.50
N ILE A 616 5.61 3.19 -28.26
CA ILE A 616 6.13 2.02 -27.58
C ILE A 616 4.95 1.08 -27.31
N ASP A 617 5.12 -0.17 -27.71
CA ASP A 617 4.08 -1.17 -27.57
C ASP A 617 4.02 -1.80 -26.18
N GLN A 618 3.06 -2.71 -25.97
CA GLN A 618 2.91 -3.40 -24.69
C GLN A 618 4.14 -4.24 -24.31
N PHE A 619 5.04 -4.60 -25.22
CA PHE A 619 6.25 -5.33 -24.89
C PHE A 619 7.47 -4.43 -24.70
N GLY A 620 7.27 -3.10 -24.74
CA GLY A 620 8.33 -2.11 -24.55
C GLY A 620 9.14 -1.85 -25.83
N ASN A 621 8.72 -2.39 -26.97
CA ASN A 621 9.42 -2.24 -28.24
C ASN A 621 9.05 -0.91 -28.90
N THR A 622 10.07 -0.24 -29.44
CA THR A 622 9.94 1.11 -29.98
C THR A 622 9.64 1.04 -31.47
N HIS A 623 8.70 1.88 -31.89
CA HIS A 623 8.19 2.02 -33.24
C HIS A 623 8.13 3.50 -33.59
N SER A 624 8.24 3.86 -34.87
CA SER A 624 8.30 5.25 -35.27
C SER A 624 7.39 5.55 -36.45
N VAL A 625 6.75 6.72 -36.42
CA VAL A 625 5.96 7.23 -37.53
C VAL A 625 6.09 8.74 -37.59
N THR A 626 6.07 9.28 -38.80
CA THR A 626 6.07 10.73 -39.00
C THR A 626 4.62 11.20 -39.11
N LEU A 627 4.21 12.14 -38.28
CA LEU A 627 2.94 12.85 -38.47
C LEU A 627 3.19 13.99 -39.45
N VAL A 628 2.49 13.96 -40.58
CA VAL A 628 2.65 14.90 -41.68
C VAL A 628 1.34 15.69 -41.82
N ALA A 629 1.41 17.01 -41.95
CA ALA A 629 0.23 17.77 -42.34
C ALA A 629 0.03 17.62 -43.85
N ASN A 630 -1.16 17.22 -44.29
CA ASN A 630 -1.46 17.00 -45.69
C ASN A 630 -1.32 18.30 -46.48
N ARG A 631 -0.28 18.38 -47.34
CA ARG A 631 0.02 19.58 -48.12
C ARG A 631 -1.00 19.84 -49.22
N ALA A 632 -1.60 18.77 -49.78
CA ALA A 632 -2.63 18.90 -50.81
C ALA A 632 -3.91 19.54 -50.25
N GLU A 633 -4.13 19.42 -48.94
CA GLU A 633 -5.26 20.00 -48.23
C GLU A 633 -4.86 21.22 -47.38
N ASN A 634 -3.77 21.91 -47.71
CA ASN A 634 -3.28 23.08 -46.96
C ASN A 634 -3.10 22.83 -45.44
N GLY A 635 -2.71 21.61 -45.06
CA GLY A 635 -2.54 21.19 -43.67
C GLY A 635 -3.85 21.01 -42.91
N ASN A 636 -4.97 20.79 -43.62
CA ASN A 636 -6.27 20.55 -43.00
C ASN A 636 -6.44 19.14 -42.43
N THR A 637 -5.64 18.18 -42.90
CA THR A 637 -5.63 16.81 -42.37
C THR A 637 -4.25 16.37 -41.92
N ILE A 638 -4.22 15.36 -41.03
CA ILE A 638 -3.00 14.65 -40.64
C ILE A 638 -2.91 13.35 -41.43
N GLU A 639 -1.75 13.12 -42.02
CA GLU A 639 -1.37 11.86 -42.66
C GLU A 639 -0.16 11.26 -41.93
N LEU A 640 0.09 9.98 -42.21
CA LEU A 640 1.27 9.28 -41.71
C LEU A 640 2.31 9.22 -42.83
N GLY A 641 3.56 9.56 -42.51
CA GLY A 641 4.72 9.55 -43.41
C GLY A 641 5.71 8.43 -43.15
#